data_AF-N9VBE6-F1
#
_entry.id   AF-N9VBE6-F1
#
_cell.length_a   1.000
_cell.length_b   1.000
_cell.length_c   1.000
_cell.angle_alpha   90.00
_cell.angle_beta   90.00
_cell.angle_gamma   90.00
#
_symmetry.space_group_name_H-M   'P 1'
#
loop_
_entity.id
_entity.type
_entity.pdbx_description
1 polymer ?
#
loop_
_entity_poly.entity_id
_entity_poly.type
_entity_poly.pdbx_seq_one_letter_code
_entity_poly.pdbx_strand_id
1 'polypeptide(L)'
;MKIKKDLYSFNDFLIANTTRPWFIFNDADDILLDENPNSFNAKLDESFDAENLLEEHFDLLDFKIEQIDEIFNTFIVKYLNKNEKEKLNSLSIYEKIEYLKEEIKSNSVLKKSIDTNDIKKNIEYLFELFQTLEMFSNGLDELEKQAISFLIDFYKEKENLDDSQIKFISNKQTSKNKISETIQALKDGYKLIINPLFEYQNCFTKVLFFDARNNFFGNLNYSNKTKKRNILKAYYDYSIIKNYFDINEIFILKPKYLKKKNQKKGKLEFLLTKYSSQSKSGYAISPEKRATLSEDEINALYVSDPNFAYSSSRIKTNNLSLLEHVKSEMVYANYNFIDKKIGNFESKNSIYTCSFKEFLYLIENNKNLETDWKVTIDDFIDNFGANKFFPKIFAKSYPNYQFGSKKILKAIAGIDLNLGSLKENLIKEFYDLNLIAINPKIEEIFEYKVINDMEKNIAWFDFEGVTLPYPIIDGVANWSQIISQTSIIKTKGNEIYESNDYVYDPLTFNLDTYKKIVDDLYDENISYYIIYNISYERSRLNEIKDSLFLYYKKNELSYEEYLVYVKKIDFIVERLVDLCNFFKGYGLKYFVHDRIINLGEINGASSIKKIEFFVTQNNLGKFLKHNIIPYAKLDVKNGAAALLIATTRALNVIRENEWNKKTIELKKYCHNDVMAMLMTADLIKYLMQNKDEYFNNWNKYDC
;
A
#
# COMPACT_ATOMS: atom_id res chain seq x y z
N MET A 1 4.51 -25.90 -4.64
CA MET A 1 5.06 -26.24 -5.97
C MET A 1 6.34 -25.43 -6.19
N LYS A 2 7.41 -26.01 -6.74
CA LYS A 2 8.64 -25.26 -7.06
C LYS A 2 8.43 -24.48 -8.35
N ILE A 3 8.53 -23.16 -8.27
CA ILE A 3 8.49 -22.28 -9.43
C ILE A 3 9.84 -22.37 -10.14
N LYS A 4 9.85 -22.77 -11.41
CA LYS A 4 11.08 -22.76 -12.22
C LYS A 4 11.17 -21.42 -12.94
N LYS A 5 11.88 -20.47 -12.32
CA LYS A 5 12.16 -19.14 -12.89
C LYS A 5 13.50 -19.16 -13.63
N ASP A 6 13.51 -18.71 -14.89
CA ASP A 6 14.73 -18.62 -15.72
C ASP A 6 15.47 -17.29 -15.53
N LEU A 7 14.76 -16.24 -15.07
CA LEU A 7 15.31 -14.89 -14.90
C LEU A 7 14.83 -14.27 -13.58
N TYR A 8 15.75 -13.72 -12.79
CA TYR A 8 15.48 -13.10 -11.49
C TYR A 8 15.57 -11.58 -11.57
N SER A 9 14.69 -10.89 -10.85
CA SER A 9 14.54 -9.43 -10.88
C SER A 9 14.91 -8.80 -9.53
N PHE A 10 14.84 -7.46 -9.47
CA PHE A 10 14.99 -6.74 -8.21
C PHE A 10 13.99 -7.19 -7.14
N ASN A 11 12.79 -7.63 -7.51
CA ASN A 11 11.80 -8.07 -6.54
C ASN A 11 12.24 -9.35 -5.83
N ASP A 12 12.85 -10.29 -6.55
CA ASP A 12 13.42 -11.49 -5.94
C ASP A 12 14.56 -11.14 -4.98
N PHE A 13 15.40 -10.19 -5.37
CA PHE A 13 16.46 -9.67 -4.53
C PHE A 13 15.94 -8.92 -3.29
N LEU A 14 14.83 -8.20 -3.42
CA LEU A 14 14.16 -7.54 -2.30
C LEU A 14 13.59 -8.57 -1.33
N ILE A 15 12.94 -9.63 -1.82
CA ILE A 15 12.46 -10.76 -1.00
C ILE A 15 13.62 -11.40 -0.24
N ALA A 16 14.75 -11.64 -0.92
CA ALA A 16 15.95 -12.19 -0.32
C ALA A 16 16.49 -11.35 0.85
N ASN A 17 16.16 -10.06 0.90
CA ASN A 17 16.64 -9.08 1.88
C ASN A 17 15.59 -8.65 2.93
N THR A 18 14.35 -9.11 2.79
CA THR A 18 13.23 -8.78 3.70
C THR A 18 12.65 -10.00 4.42
N THR A 19 12.92 -11.21 3.94
CA THR A 19 12.39 -12.44 4.50
C THR A 19 13.31 -13.64 4.20
N ARG A 20 12.86 -14.84 4.56
CA ARG A 20 13.59 -16.11 4.34
C ARG A 20 13.81 -16.34 2.83
N PRO A 21 15.03 -16.68 2.38
CA PRO A 21 15.33 -16.95 0.96
C PRO A 21 14.44 -17.99 0.29
N TRP A 22 13.84 -18.91 1.06
CA TRP A 22 12.91 -19.91 0.55
C TRP A 22 11.74 -19.32 -0.24
N PHE A 23 11.25 -18.13 0.15
CA PHE A 23 10.14 -17.42 -0.52
C PHE A 23 10.46 -16.88 -1.92
N ILE A 24 11.74 -16.90 -2.33
CA ILE A 24 12.15 -16.53 -3.68
C ILE A 24 11.73 -17.61 -4.68
N PHE A 25 11.75 -18.88 -4.27
CA PHE A 25 11.65 -20.04 -5.17
C PHE A 25 10.38 -20.87 -4.96
N ASN A 26 9.60 -20.56 -3.93
CA ASN A 26 8.44 -21.34 -3.53
C ASN A 26 7.27 -20.44 -3.14
N ASP A 27 6.06 -20.81 -3.56
CA ASP A 27 4.84 -20.19 -3.06
C ASP A 27 4.46 -20.81 -1.71
N ALA A 28 4.13 -19.95 -0.75
CA ALA A 28 3.65 -20.37 0.56
C ALA A 28 2.17 -20.76 0.55
N ASP A 29 1.39 -20.30 -0.44
CA ASP A 29 -0.02 -20.64 -0.54
C ASP A 29 -0.24 -22.12 -0.88
N ASP A 30 0.74 -22.78 -1.54
CA ASP A 30 0.70 -24.21 -1.87
C ASP A 30 0.80 -25.13 -0.64
N ILE A 31 1.31 -24.65 0.50
CA ILE A 31 1.45 -25.47 1.71
C ILE A 31 0.20 -25.37 2.60
N LEU A 32 -0.59 -24.30 2.47
CA LEU A 32 -1.81 -24.10 3.27
C LEU A 32 -3.02 -24.85 2.69
N LEU A 33 -2.96 -25.29 1.43
CA LEU A 33 -4.04 -26.02 0.76
C LEU A 33 -4.22 -27.46 1.28
N ASP A 34 -3.20 -28.04 1.91
CA ASP A 34 -3.27 -29.42 2.43
C ASP A 34 -3.94 -29.54 3.81
N GLU A 35 -4.18 -28.44 4.55
CA GLU A 35 -4.59 -28.54 5.96
C GLU A 35 -5.88 -27.79 6.36
N ASN A 36 -6.37 -26.78 5.62
CA ASN A 36 -7.71 -26.21 5.90
C ASN A 36 -8.27 -25.29 4.78
N PRO A 37 -9.25 -25.72 3.96
CA PRO A 37 -9.76 -24.93 2.84
C PRO A 37 -10.60 -23.69 3.23
N ASN A 38 -10.94 -23.50 4.51
CA ASN A 38 -11.83 -22.43 4.97
C ASN A 38 -11.14 -21.11 5.38
N SER A 39 -9.81 -21.01 5.30
CA SER A 39 -9.05 -19.86 5.82
C SER A 39 -8.75 -18.74 4.81
N PHE A 40 -9.18 -18.90 3.55
CA PHE A 40 -8.64 -18.08 2.45
C PHE A 40 -9.14 -16.63 2.37
N ASN A 41 -10.06 -16.20 3.23
CA ASN A 41 -10.75 -14.90 3.11
C ASN A 41 -10.30 -13.81 4.12
N ALA A 42 -9.19 -13.99 4.83
CA ALA A 42 -8.66 -12.98 5.76
C ALA A 42 -7.28 -12.46 5.31
N LYS A 43 -7.16 -11.94 4.07
CA LYS A 43 -5.89 -11.35 3.60
C LYS A 43 -5.90 -9.82 3.71
N LEU A 44 -4.92 -9.32 4.48
CA LEU A 44 -4.35 -7.95 4.50
C LEU A 44 -5.31 -6.81 4.91
N ASP A 45 -5.39 -6.56 6.22
CA ASP A 45 -5.75 -5.24 6.78
C ASP A 45 -4.52 -4.79 7.61
N GLU A 46 -3.50 -4.27 6.93
CA GLU A 46 -2.51 -3.44 7.61
C GLU A 46 -3.12 -2.04 7.85
N SER A 47 -2.68 -1.38 8.92
CA SER A 47 -3.09 -0.02 9.27
C SER A 47 -3.03 0.90 8.04
N PHE A 48 -4.17 1.51 7.72
CA PHE A 48 -4.35 2.41 6.59
C PHE A 48 -3.48 3.67 6.74
N ASP A 49 -2.23 3.57 6.27
CA ASP A 49 -1.46 4.74 5.86
C ASP A 49 -1.47 4.75 4.34
N ALA A 50 -2.50 5.37 3.76
CA ALA A 50 -2.80 5.29 2.33
C ALA A 50 -1.60 5.68 1.46
N GLU A 51 -0.77 6.65 1.87
CA GLU A 51 0.46 7.02 1.14
C GLU A 51 1.46 5.84 1.07
N ASN A 52 1.68 5.10 2.17
CA ASN A 52 2.62 3.98 2.20
C ASN A 52 2.03 2.70 1.58
N LEU A 53 0.75 2.40 1.82
CA LEU A 53 0.07 1.21 1.29
C LEU A 53 -0.01 1.24 -0.24
N LEU A 54 -0.28 2.42 -0.80
CA LEU A 54 -0.32 2.61 -2.24
C LEU A 54 1.09 2.55 -2.83
N GLU A 55 2.07 3.32 -2.31
CA GLU A 55 3.46 3.25 -2.78
C GLU A 55 4.01 1.80 -2.74
N GLU A 56 3.72 1.04 -1.69
CA GLU A 56 4.12 -0.37 -1.58
C GLU A 56 3.38 -1.27 -2.59
N HIS A 57 2.08 -1.06 -2.82
CA HIS A 57 1.32 -1.81 -3.84
C HIS A 57 1.70 -1.46 -5.29
N PHE A 58 2.11 -0.22 -5.56
CA PHE A 58 2.53 0.27 -6.87
C PHE A 58 3.94 -0.20 -7.23
N ASP A 59 4.88 -0.14 -6.28
CA ASP A 59 6.21 -0.72 -6.46
C ASP A 59 6.18 -2.27 -6.57
N LEU A 60 5.05 -2.91 -6.22
CA LEU A 60 4.79 -4.35 -6.38
C LEU A 60 4.08 -4.68 -7.71
N LEU A 61 3.80 -3.71 -8.58
CA LEU A 61 3.18 -3.99 -9.89
C LEU A 61 4.09 -4.85 -10.77
N ASP A 62 5.40 -4.63 -10.73
CA ASP A 62 6.37 -5.52 -11.40
C ASP A 62 6.25 -6.98 -10.89
N PHE A 63 5.97 -7.18 -9.60
CA PHE A 63 5.78 -8.51 -9.02
C PHE A 63 4.54 -9.21 -9.59
N LYS A 64 3.42 -8.47 -9.73
CA LYS A 64 2.19 -9.01 -10.29
C LYS A 64 2.33 -9.27 -11.80
N ILE A 65 3.03 -8.40 -12.54
CA ILE A 65 3.32 -8.54 -13.97
C ILE A 65 4.17 -9.80 -14.24
N GLU A 66 5.21 -10.02 -13.43
CA GLU A 66 6.05 -11.22 -13.51
C GLU A 66 5.26 -12.49 -13.17
N GLN A 67 4.41 -12.45 -12.13
CA GLN A 67 3.52 -13.56 -11.78
C GLN A 67 2.56 -13.92 -12.93
N ILE A 68 2.04 -12.92 -13.65
CA ILE A 68 1.21 -13.18 -14.82
C ILE A 68 1.99 -13.90 -15.90
N ASP A 69 3.15 -13.38 -16.30
CA ASP A 69 3.97 -14.01 -17.35
C ASP A 69 4.35 -15.45 -16.95
N GLU A 70 4.61 -15.68 -15.66
CA GLU A 70 4.95 -16.99 -15.12
C GLU A 70 3.76 -17.98 -15.17
N ILE A 71 2.58 -17.56 -14.71
CA ILE A 71 1.36 -18.38 -14.80
C ILE A 71 1.04 -18.66 -16.27
N PHE A 72 1.19 -17.67 -17.14
CA PHE A 72 0.96 -17.80 -18.57
C PHE A 72 1.91 -18.84 -19.20
N ASN A 73 3.21 -18.74 -18.92
CA ASN A 73 4.21 -19.67 -19.46
C ASN A 73 4.05 -21.09 -18.90
N THR A 74 3.75 -21.21 -17.61
CA THR A 74 3.70 -22.51 -16.91
C THR A 74 2.41 -23.28 -17.23
N PHE A 75 1.28 -22.58 -17.28
CA PHE A 75 -0.03 -23.22 -17.35
C PHE A 75 -0.69 -23.10 -18.73
N ILE A 76 -0.33 -22.12 -19.56
CA ILE A 76 -1.06 -21.82 -20.81
C ILE A 76 -0.23 -22.14 -22.04
N VAL A 77 1.03 -21.67 -22.10
CA VAL A 77 1.90 -21.84 -23.28
C VAL A 77 2.07 -23.30 -23.68
N LYS A 78 2.09 -24.24 -22.73
CA LYS A 78 2.22 -25.68 -23.02
C LYS A 78 1.09 -26.24 -23.90
N TYR A 79 -0.08 -25.61 -23.90
CA TYR A 79 -1.25 -26.06 -24.67
C TYR A 79 -1.42 -25.35 -26.02
N LEU A 80 -0.55 -24.39 -26.33
CA LEU A 80 -0.59 -23.66 -27.60
C LEU A 80 0.29 -24.33 -28.67
N ASN A 81 -0.11 -24.19 -29.94
CA ASN A 81 0.66 -24.64 -31.08
C ASN A 81 1.86 -23.71 -31.37
N LYS A 82 2.76 -24.13 -32.28
CA LYS A 82 4.02 -23.40 -32.55
C LYS A 82 3.79 -21.96 -33.07
N ASN A 83 2.83 -21.77 -33.96
CA ASN A 83 2.53 -20.45 -34.52
C ASN A 83 1.88 -19.54 -33.48
N GLU A 84 1.01 -20.09 -32.64
CA GLU A 84 0.40 -19.38 -31.51
C GLU A 84 1.45 -18.97 -30.48
N LYS A 85 2.41 -19.84 -30.17
CA LYS A 85 3.55 -19.52 -29.29
C LYS A 85 4.39 -18.37 -29.82
N GLU A 86 4.72 -18.40 -31.12
CA GLU A 86 5.48 -17.32 -31.77
C GLU A 86 4.72 -16.00 -31.76
N LYS A 87 3.41 -16.03 -32.07
CA LYS A 87 2.53 -14.85 -31.96
C LYS A 87 2.51 -14.33 -30.53
N LEU A 88 2.33 -15.21 -29.55
CA LEU A 88 2.18 -14.84 -28.15
C LEU A 88 3.47 -14.26 -27.54
N ASN A 89 4.63 -14.71 -28.00
CA ASN A 89 5.94 -14.13 -27.65
C ASN A 89 6.16 -12.72 -28.22
N SER A 90 5.35 -12.29 -29.19
CA SER A 90 5.37 -10.93 -29.74
C SER A 90 4.33 -10.00 -29.09
N LEU A 91 3.44 -10.53 -28.25
CA LEU A 91 2.39 -9.78 -27.57
C LEU A 91 2.88 -9.26 -26.21
N SER A 92 2.42 -8.07 -25.84
CA SER A 92 2.54 -7.56 -24.48
C SER A 92 1.68 -8.39 -23.51
N ILE A 93 1.95 -8.28 -22.20
CA ILE A 93 1.19 -9.01 -21.18
C ILE A 93 -0.32 -8.75 -21.26
N TYR A 94 -0.73 -7.52 -21.58
CA TYR A 94 -2.12 -7.16 -21.79
C TYR A 94 -2.75 -7.87 -22.98
N GLU A 95 -2.03 -7.88 -24.10
CA GLU A 95 -2.48 -8.55 -25.32
C GLU A 95 -2.47 -10.08 -25.16
N LYS A 96 -1.54 -10.65 -24.38
CA LYS A 96 -1.55 -12.09 -24.04
C LYS A 96 -2.81 -12.49 -23.29
N ILE A 97 -3.29 -11.65 -22.38
CA ILE A 97 -4.48 -11.96 -21.58
C ILE A 97 -5.77 -11.73 -22.35
N GLU A 98 -5.86 -10.68 -23.18
CA GLU A 98 -6.99 -10.55 -24.11
C GLU A 98 -7.03 -11.71 -25.10
N TYR A 99 -5.87 -12.09 -25.67
CA TYR A 99 -5.75 -13.30 -26.50
C TYR A 99 -6.22 -14.55 -25.76
N LEU A 100 -5.87 -14.72 -24.48
CA LEU A 100 -6.36 -15.83 -23.67
C LEU A 100 -7.88 -15.79 -23.45
N LYS A 101 -8.45 -14.62 -23.16
CA LYS A 101 -9.91 -14.45 -23.00
C LYS A 101 -10.64 -14.82 -24.29
N GLU A 102 -10.07 -14.48 -25.44
CA GLU A 102 -10.60 -14.85 -26.76
C GLU A 102 -10.44 -16.36 -27.03
N GLU A 103 -9.25 -16.92 -26.80
CA GLU A 103 -8.97 -18.34 -27.02
C GLU A 103 -9.79 -19.27 -26.11
N ILE A 104 -10.05 -18.90 -24.85
CA ILE A 104 -10.96 -19.68 -23.98
C ILE A 104 -12.38 -19.72 -24.54
N LYS A 105 -12.81 -18.68 -25.26
CA LYS A 105 -14.14 -18.62 -25.89
C LYS A 105 -14.18 -19.40 -27.21
N SER A 106 -13.11 -19.37 -28.00
CA SER A 106 -13.06 -19.93 -29.36
C SER A 106 -12.49 -21.36 -29.46
N ASN A 107 -11.59 -21.77 -28.55
CA ASN A 107 -10.79 -22.98 -28.67
C ASN A 107 -11.34 -24.14 -27.79
N SER A 108 -12.07 -25.06 -28.43
CA SER A 108 -12.73 -26.19 -27.74
C SER A 108 -11.78 -27.19 -27.07
N VAL A 109 -10.53 -27.28 -27.52
CA VAL A 109 -9.49 -28.16 -26.94
C VAL A 109 -8.94 -27.52 -25.68
N LEU A 110 -8.55 -26.25 -25.77
CA LEU A 110 -8.05 -25.46 -24.63
C LEU A 110 -9.10 -25.41 -23.51
N LYS A 111 -10.37 -25.18 -23.86
CA LYS A 111 -11.50 -25.17 -22.93
C LYS A 111 -11.68 -26.48 -22.18
N LYS A 112 -11.52 -27.64 -22.85
CA LYS A 112 -11.59 -28.97 -22.20
C LYS A 112 -10.38 -29.25 -21.30
N SER A 113 -9.19 -28.77 -21.65
CA SER A 113 -7.99 -28.92 -20.83
C SER A 113 -7.94 -27.99 -19.60
N ILE A 114 -8.69 -26.88 -19.63
CA ILE A 114 -8.77 -25.91 -18.53
C ILE A 114 -9.77 -26.35 -17.43
N ASP A 115 -10.70 -27.27 -17.74
CA ASP A 115 -11.78 -27.69 -16.82
C ASP A 115 -11.32 -28.57 -15.64
N THR A 116 -10.02 -28.79 -15.46
CA THR A 116 -9.47 -29.30 -14.19
C THR A 116 -9.48 -28.20 -13.12
N ASN A 117 -9.95 -28.50 -11.90
CA ASN A 117 -10.14 -27.53 -10.81
C ASN A 117 -8.92 -26.61 -10.57
N ASP A 118 -7.69 -27.12 -10.64
CA ASP A 118 -6.48 -26.33 -10.35
C ASP A 118 -6.12 -25.35 -11.47
N ILE A 119 -6.26 -25.74 -12.74
CA ILE A 119 -5.96 -24.86 -13.89
C ILE A 119 -7.00 -23.75 -13.98
N LYS A 120 -8.28 -24.09 -13.75
CA LYS A 120 -9.37 -23.12 -13.70
C LYS A 120 -9.16 -22.08 -12.60
N LYS A 121 -8.82 -22.51 -11.38
CA LYS A 121 -8.52 -21.61 -10.25
C LYS A 121 -7.35 -20.67 -10.56
N ASN A 122 -6.29 -21.16 -11.19
CA ASN A 122 -5.13 -20.35 -11.57
C ASN A 122 -5.43 -19.36 -12.70
N ILE A 123 -6.29 -19.73 -13.66
CA ILE A 123 -6.72 -18.83 -14.74
C ILE A 123 -7.69 -17.76 -14.22
N GLU A 124 -8.62 -18.12 -13.33
CA GLU A 124 -9.50 -17.16 -12.65
C GLU A 124 -8.68 -16.18 -11.80
N TYR A 125 -7.70 -16.67 -11.04
CA TYR A 125 -6.75 -15.83 -10.31
C TYR A 125 -5.92 -14.94 -11.25
N LEU A 126 -5.47 -15.45 -12.40
CA LEU A 126 -4.76 -14.66 -13.41
C LEU A 126 -5.64 -13.54 -13.98
N PHE A 127 -6.92 -13.79 -14.24
CA PHE A 127 -7.84 -12.75 -14.70
C PHE A 127 -8.13 -11.70 -13.63
N GLU A 128 -8.27 -12.10 -12.36
CA GLU A 128 -8.43 -11.18 -11.22
C GLU A 128 -7.17 -10.31 -11.02
N LEU A 129 -5.99 -10.94 -11.08
CA LEU A 129 -4.69 -10.29 -10.98
C LEU A 129 -4.48 -9.30 -12.14
N PHE A 130 -4.90 -9.67 -13.34
CA PHE A 130 -4.80 -8.85 -14.53
C PHE A 130 -5.71 -7.63 -14.53
N GLN A 131 -6.99 -7.80 -14.16
CA GLN A 131 -7.89 -6.65 -14.01
C GLN A 131 -7.29 -5.65 -13.02
N THR A 132 -6.78 -6.13 -11.88
CA THR A 132 -6.10 -5.30 -10.90
C THR A 132 -4.88 -4.57 -11.50
N LEU A 133 -4.11 -5.22 -12.37
CA LEU A 133 -2.90 -4.66 -12.99
C LEU A 133 -3.17 -3.63 -14.09
N GLU A 134 -4.07 -3.94 -15.02
CA GLU A 134 -4.49 -3.06 -16.14
C GLU A 134 -5.07 -1.74 -15.64
N MET A 135 -5.73 -1.80 -14.48
CA MET A 135 -6.28 -0.65 -13.79
C MET A 135 -5.20 0.30 -13.23
N PHE A 136 -4.08 -0.24 -12.74
CA PHE A 136 -2.98 0.55 -12.19
C PHE A 136 -1.96 1.00 -13.25
N SER A 137 -1.77 0.22 -14.32
CA SER A 137 -0.82 0.56 -15.38
C SER A 137 -1.20 1.84 -16.12
N ASN A 138 -2.49 2.05 -16.40
CA ASN A 138 -2.95 3.24 -17.14
C ASN A 138 -2.61 4.57 -16.43
N GLY A 139 -2.62 4.59 -15.09
CA GLY A 139 -2.20 5.77 -14.32
C GLY A 139 -0.69 5.94 -14.30
N LEU A 140 0.06 4.85 -14.10
CA LEU A 140 1.51 4.88 -14.10
C LEU A 140 2.10 5.22 -15.47
N ASP A 141 1.46 4.77 -16.55
CA ASP A 141 1.85 5.08 -17.92
C ASP A 141 1.87 6.59 -18.16
N GLU A 142 0.89 7.33 -17.60
CA GLU A 142 0.85 8.78 -17.73
C GLU A 142 1.96 9.47 -16.94
N LEU A 143 2.25 8.99 -15.71
CA LEU A 143 3.39 9.47 -14.94
C LEU A 143 4.71 9.17 -15.66
N GLU A 144 4.90 7.96 -16.16
CA GLU A 144 6.09 7.53 -16.91
C GLU A 144 6.25 8.37 -18.18
N LYS A 145 5.17 8.65 -18.92
CA LYS A 145 5.21 9.55 -20.09
C LYS A 145 5.68 10.95 -19.73
N GLN A 146 5.11 11.56 -18.68
CA GLN A 146 5.53 12.90 -18.24
C GLN A 146 6.99 12.90 -17.75
N ALA A 147 7.41 11.84 -17.05
CA ALA A 147 8.79 11.64 -16.61
C ALA A 147 9.76 11.52 -17.79
N ILE A 148 9.45 10.68 -18.77
CA ILE A 148 10.24 10.49 -19.99
C ILE A 148 10.31 11.79 -20.80
N SER A 149 9.20 12.52 -20.94
CA SER A 149 9.19 13.83 -21.60
C SER A 149 10.17 14.79 -20.92
N PHE A 150 10.08 14.94 -19.61
CA PHE A 150 11.00 15.78 -18.84
C PHE A 150 12.46 15.33 -19.04
N LEU A 151 12.72 14.03 -19.04
CA LEU A 151 14.07 13.49 -19.20
C LEU A 151 14.65 13.83 -20.59
N ILE A 152 13.85 13.66 -21.64
CA ILE A 152 14.24 14.00 -23.01
C ILE A 152 14.54 15.50 -23.11
N ASP A 153 13.66 16.35 -22.57
CA ASP A 153 13.84 17.80 -22.58
C ASP A 153 15.11 18.20 -21.82
N PHE A 154 15.37 17.59 -20.66
CA PHE A 154 16.61 17.78 -19.90
C PHE A 154 17.86 17.46 -20.74
N TYR A 155 17.87 16.33 -21.44
CA TYR A 155 19.01 15.91 -22.28
C TYR A 155 19.14 16.75 -23.56
N LYS A 156 18.04 17.20 -24.16
CA LYS A 156 18.07 18.12 -25.30
C LYS A 156 18.65 19.47 -24.89
N GLU A 157 18.18 20.04 -23.79
CA GLU A 157 18.57 21.38 -23.33
C GLU A 157 19.97 21.44 -22.72
N LYS A 158 20.30 20.49 -21.83
CA LYS A 158 21.59 20.53 -21.11
C LYS A 158 22.73 19.84 -21.83
N GLU A 159 22.40 18.80 -22.59
CA GLU A 159 23.39 17.90 -23.19
C GLU A 159 23.42 17.96 -24.73
N ASN A 160 22.60 18.85 -25.31
CA ASN A 160 22.50 19.12 -26.75
C ASN A 160 22.32 17.86 -27.61
N LEU A 161 21.50 16.92 -27.12
CA LEU A 161 21.14 15.70 -27.84
C LEU A 161 20.04 15.97 -28.87
N ASP A 162 20.15 15.31 -30.03
CA ASP A 162 19.11 15.29 -31.05
C ASP A 162 18.23 14.02 -30.95
N ASP A 163 17.06 14.03 -31.58
CA ASP A 163 16.14 12.87 -31.56
C ASP A 163 16.73 11.62 -32.22
N SER A 164 17.66 11.76 -33.17
CA SER A 164 18.30 10.62 -33.85
C SER A 164 19.27 9.86 -32.94
N GLN A 165 19.69 10.50 -31.85
CA GLN A 165 20.60 9.96 -30.85
C GLN A 165 19.89 9.30 -29.66
N ILE A 166 18.56 9.33 -29.64
CA ILE A 166 17.72 8.76 -28.59
C ILE A 166 17.03 7.50 -29.11
N LYS A 167 17.16 6.40 -28.39
CA LYS A 167 16.47 5.14 -28.68
C LYS A 167 15.45 4.82 -27.60
N PHE A 168 14.21 4.56 -28.01
CA PHE A 168 13.17 4.00 -27.14
C PHE A 168 13.09 2.50 -27.33
N ILE A 169 13.17 1.76 -26.23
CA ILE A 169 12.94 0.31 -26.21
C ILE A 169 11.53 0.07 -25.70
N SER A 170 10.74 -0.62 -26.50
CA SER A 170 9.31 -0.76 -26.23
C SER A 170 9.06 -1.62 -24.98
N ASN A 171 8.25 -1.12 -24.05
CA ASN A 171 7.78 -1.88 -22.89
C ASN A 171 6.84 -3.03 -23.27
N LYS A 172 6.38 -3.11 -24.54
CA LYS A 172 5.48 -4.17 -25.03
C LYS A 172 6.18 -5.49 -25.37
N GLN A 173 7.50 -5.51 -25.44
CA GLN A 173 8.28 -6.68 -25.82
C GLN A 173 8.62 -7.58 -24.61
N THR A 174 8.92 -8.86 -24.88
CA THR A 174 9.47 -9.78 -23.87
C THR A 174 10.86 -9.35 -23.39
N SER A 175 11.22 -9.73 -22.16
CA SER A 175 12.53 -9.37 -21.59
C SER A 175 13.72 -9.75 -22.48
N LYS A 176 13.70 -10.94 -23.10
CA LYS A 176 14.75 -11.40 -24.03
C LYS A 176 14.88 -10.50 -25.27
N ASN A 177 13.75 -10.06 -25.82
CA ASN A 177 13.75 -9.15 -26.96
C ASN A 177 14.24 -7.76 -26.56
N LYS A 178 13.83 -7.25 -25.39
CA LYS A 178 14.33 -5.96 -24.86
C LYS A 178 15.84 -5.98 -24.62
N ILE A 179 16.39 -7.08 -24.11
CA ILE A 179 17.85 -7.26 -23.95
C ILE A 179 18.54 -7.18 -25.31
N SER A 180 18.03 -7.93 -26.28
CA SER A 180 18.59 -7.96 -27.64
C SER A 180 18.53 -6.59 -28.30
N GLU A 181 17.41 -5.87 -28.17
CA GLU A 181 17.25 -4.51 -28.69
C GLU A 181 18.15 -3.50 -27.94
N THR A 182 18.35 -3.67 -26.63
CA THR A 182 19.28 -2.84 -25.85
C THR A 182 20.71 -3.00 -26.34
N ILE A 183 21.16 -4.23 -26.55
CA ILE A 183 22.49 -4.52 -27.08
C ILE A 183 22.64 -3.95 -28.50
N GLN A 184 21.62 -4.09 -29.34
CA GLN A 184 21.66 -3.55 -30.69
C GLN A 184 21.72 -2.02 -30.69
N ALA A 185 20.92 -1.35 -29.84
CA ALA A 185 20.94 0.10 -29.71
C ALA A 185 22.33 0.64 -29.29
N LEU A 186 23.01 -0.07 -28.38
CA LEU A 186 24.37 0.28 -27.98
C LEU A 186 25.36 0.12 -29.14
N LYS A 187 25.23 -0.95 -29.95
CA LYS A 187 26.07 -1.18 -31.14
C LYS A 187 25.83 -0.15 -32.24
N ASP A 188 24.58 0.30 -32.40
CA ASP A 188 24.18 1.32 -33.36
C ASP A 188 24.64 2.73 -32.96
N GLY A 189 25.24 2.88 -31.77
CA GLY A 189 25.83 4.14 -31.31
C GLY A 189 24.82 5.13 -30.75
N TYR A 190 23.63 4.68 -30.32
CA TYR A 190 22.68 5.54 -29.63
C TYR A 190 23.27 6.04 -28.31
N LYS A 191 23.11 7.34 -28.06
CA LYS A 191 23.70 8.02 -26.91
C LYS A 191 22.84 7.91 -25.67
N LEU A 192 21.52 8.04 -25.83
CA LEU A 192 20.54 7.87 -24.76
C LEU A 192 19.60 6.74 -25.13
N ILE A 193 19.43 5.79 -24.22
CA ILE A 193 18.50 4.68 -24.39
C ILE A 193 17.45 4.77 -23.29
N ILE A 194 16.18 4.84 -23.67
CA ILE A 194 15.02 4.85 -22.78
C ILE A 194 14.46 3.44 -22.64
N ASN A 195 14.19 3.06 -21.40
CA ASN A 195 13.73 1.74 -20.97
C ASN A 195 14.63 0.54 -21.36
N PRO A 196 15.97 0.65 -21.24
CA PRO A 196 16.87 -0.48 -21.52
C PRO A 196 16.72 -1.61 -20.50
N LEU A 197 17.09 -2.81 -20.94
CA LEU A 197 17.09 -4.02 -20.12
C LEU A 197 18.45 -4.72 -20.22
N PHE A 198 19.09 -4.94 -19.07
CA PHE A 198 20.38 -5.60 -18.96
C PHE A 198 20.23 -6.93 -18.22
N GLU A 199 21.04 -7.92 -18.58
CA GLU A 199 21.05 -9.25 -17.98
C GLU A 199 22.47 -9.60 -17.51
N TYR A 200 22.61 -10.29 -16.38
CA TYR A 200 23.85 -10.90 -15.93
C TYR A 200 23.55 -12.11 -15.05
N GLN A 201 24.10 -13.29 -15.39
CA GLN A 201 23.97 -14.53 -14.60
C GLN A 201 22.53 -14.85 -14.18
N ASN A 202 21.60 -14.90 -15.14
CA ASN A 202 20.17 -15.12 -14.94
C ASN A 202 19.47 -14.05 -14.10
N CYS A 203 20.11 -12.94 -13.75
CA CYS A 203 19.48 -11.77 -13.16
C CYS A 203 19.29 -10.70 -14.25
N PHE A 204 18.21 -9.94 -14.20
CA PHE A 204 18.01 -8.81 -15.10
C PHE A 204 17.60 -7.54 -14.34
N THR A 205 17.93 -6.39 -14.93
CA THR A 205 17.49 -5.08 -14.46
C THR A 205 16.79 -4.29 -15.55
N LYS A 206 15.72 -3.61 -15.13
CA LYS A 206 15.03 -2.56 -15.88
C LYS A 206 15.41 -1.22 -15.23
N VAL A 207 16.00 -0.32 -16.02
CA VAL A 207 16.24 1.06 -15.63
C VAL A 207 15.45 1.98 -16.57
N LEU A 208 15.11 3.18 -16.12
CA LEU A 208 14.36 4.14 -16.94
C LEU A 208 15.20 4.62 -18.13
N PHE A 209 16.49 4.88 -17.90
CA PHE A 209 17.40 5.31 -18.96
C PHE A 209 18.84 4.87 -18.72
N PHE A 210 19.60 4.84 -19.82
CA PHE A 210 21.05 4.71 -19.85
C PHE A 210 21.64 5.75 -20.81
N ASP A 211 22.53 6.61 -20.31
CA ASP A 211 23.37 7.51 -21.12
C ASP A 211 24.71 6.82 -21.38
N ALA A 212 24.86 6.32 -22.61
CA ALA A 212 26.03 5.56 -23.05
C ALA A 212 27.28 6.44 -23.26
N ARG A 213 27.15 7.77 -23.33
CA ARG A 213 28.30 8.67 -23.46
C ARG A 213 29.02 8.83 -22.14
N ASN A 214 28.23 8.98 -21.08
CA ASN A 214 28.70 9.29 -19.74
C ASN A 214 28.70 8.07 -18.82
N ASN A 215 28.18 6.92 -19.26
CA ASN A 215 27.93 5.73 -18.45
C ASN A 215 27.09 6.04 -17.20
N PHE A 216 26.01 6.78 -17.42
CA PHE A 216 25.02 7.06 -16.39
C PHE A 216 23.79 6.18 -16.59
N PHE A 217 23.15 5.81 -15.49
CA PHE A 217 21.82 5.23 -15.56
C PHE A 217 20.93 5.82 -14.47
N GLY A 218 19.61 5.70 -14.65
CA GLY A 218 18.69 6.13 -13.61
C GLY A 218 17.38 5.37 -13.60
N ASN A 219 16.74 5.40 -12.43
CA ASN A 219 15.44 4.79 -12.19
C ASN A 219 14.36 5.85 -11.99
N LEU A 220 13.13 5.53 -12.37
CA LEU A 220 11.95 6.31 -12.01
C LEU A 220 11.54 5.97 -10.57
N ASN A 221 11.29 6.99 -9.76
CA ASN A 221 10.65 6.86 -8.47
C ASN A 221 9.27 7.52 -8.53
N TYR A 222 8.22 6.78 -8.20
CA TYR A 222 6.85 7.26 -8.29
C TYR A 222 6.47 8.24 -7.17
N SER A 223 7.25 8.27 -6.08
CA SER A 223 7.07 9.18 -4.95
C SER A 223 7.91 10.45 -5.06
N ASN A 224 7.45 11.52 -4.39
CA ASN A 224 8.27 12.72 -4.21
C ASN A 224 9.39 12.52 -3.17
N LYS A 225 9.32 11.47 -2.35
CA LYS A 225 10.35 11.09 -1.37
C LYS A 225 11.14 9.90 -1.88
N THR A 226 12.42 9.89 -1.52
CA THR A 226 13.26 8.70 -1.70
C THR A 226 13.38 7.95 -0.37
N LYS A 227 13.63 6.65 -0.44
CA LYS A 227 13.69 5.71 0.68
C LYS A 227 14.95 4.84 0.55
N LYS A 228 15.34 4.16 1.63
CA LYS A 228 16.46 3.20 1.63
C LYS A 228 16.33 2.14 0.52
N ARG A 229 15.10 1.73 0.18
CA ARG A 229 14.81 0.80 -0.92
C ARG A 229 15.33 1.29 -2.27
N ASN A 230 15.33 2.59 -2.54
CA ASN A 230 15.88 3.14 -3.79
C ASN A 230 17.40 2.92 -3.89
N ILE A 231 18.11 2.96 -2.76
CA ILE A 231 19.55 2.63 -2.68
C ILE A 231 19.75 1.14 -2.97
N LEU A 232 18.91 0.26 -2.41
CA LEU A 232 18.96 -1.18 -2.69
C LEU A 232 18.70 -1.49 -4.17
N LYS A 233 17.74 -0.80 -4.81
CA LYS A 233 17.49 -0.91 -6.26
C LYS A 233 18.72 -0.50 -7.06
N ALA A 234 19.32 0.65 -6.74
CA ALA A 234 20.55 1.11 -7.37
C ALA A 234 21.70 0.11 -7.21
N TYR A 235 21.83 -0.53 -6.04
CA TYR A 235 22.83 -1.56 -5.78
C TYR A 235 22.64 -2.80 -6.68
N TYR A 236 21.40 -3.28 -6.78
CA TYR A 236 21.05 -4.41 -7.65
C TYR A 236 21.33 -4.08 -9.12
N ASP A 237 20.90 -2.91 -9.59
CA ASP A 237 21.08 -2.48 -10.98
C ASP A 237 22.55 -2.34 -11.34
N TYR A 238 23.31 -1.63 -10.50
CA TYR A 238 24.74 -1.46 -10.67
C TYR A 238 25.46 -2.82 -10.71
N SER A 239 25.06 -3.76 -9.85
CA SER A 239 25.70 -5.09 -9.78
C SER A 239 25.54 -5.90 -11.07
N ILE A 240 24.53 -5.59 -11.89
CA ILE A 240 24.32 -6.15 -13.22
C ILE A 240 25.04 -5.32 -14.29
N ILE A 241 24.82 -4.01 -14.31
CA ILE A 241 25.28 -3.12 -15.40
C ILE A 241 26.81 -2.94 -15.38
N LYS A 242 27.45 -2.98 -14.19
CA LYS A 242 28.91 -2.83 -14.05
C LYS A 242 29.73 -3.89 -14.78
N ASN A 243 29.11 -5.02 -15.15
CA ASN A 243 29.76 -6.08 -15.93
C ASN A 243 29.93 -5.70 -17.42
N TYR A 244 29.29 -4.60 -17.84
CA TYR A 244 29.32 -4.09 -19.21
C TYR A 244 29.99 -2.72 -19.31
N PHE A 245 29.84 -1.88 -18.27
CA PHE A 245 30.28 -0.49 -18.29
C PHE A 245 30.88 -0.08 -16.94
N ASP A 246 31.86 0.83 -16.97
CA ASP A 246 32.29 1.53 -15.76
C ASP A 246 31.32 2.69 -15.49
N ILE A 247 30.46 2.51 -14.48
CA ILE A 247 29.38 3.45 -14.16
C ILE A 247 29.93 4.64 -13.37
N ASN A 248 29.69 5.82 -13.93
CA ASN A 248 30.19 7.08 -13.40
C ASN A 248 29.22 7.78 -12.44
N GLU A 249 27.90 7.60 -12.61
CA GLU A 249 26.88 8.20 -11.73
C GLU A 249 25.55 7.42 -11.84
N ILE A 250 24.78 7.40 -10.76
CA ILE A 250 23.47 6.75 -10.69
C ILE A 250 22.43 7.79 -10.29
N PHE A 251 21.32 7.85 -11.02
CA PHE A 251 20.26 8.83 -10.81
C PHE A 251 18.92 8.22 -10.39
N ILE A 252 18.13 9.04 -9.72
CA ILE A 252 16.70 8.85 -9.51
C ILE A 252 15.98 10.03 -10.17
N LEU A 253 15.08 9.73 -11.09
CA LEU A 253 14.10 10.68 -11.60
C LEU A 253 12.83 10.57 -10.74
N LYS A 254 12.35 11.67 -10.17
CA LYS A 254 11.18 11.64 -9.28
C LYS A 254 10.29 12.87 -9.45
N PRO A 255 8.98 12.78 -9.12
CA PRO A 255 8.12 13.95 -8.98
C PRO A 255 8.71 14.96 -7.99
N LYS A 256 8.62 16.25 -8.33
CA LYS A 256 8.97 17.37 -7.46
C LYS A 256 7.85 17.59 -6.44
N TYR A 257 8.22 17.84 -5.20
CA TYR A 257 7.28 18.38 -4.23
C TYR A 257 6.93 19.82 -4.62
N LEU A 258 5.63 20.08 -4.78
CA LEU A 258 5.06 21.41 -5.00
C LEU A 258 4.13 21.75 -3.83
N LYS A 259 4.14 23.00 -3.38
CA LYS A 259 3.14 23.54 -2.47
C LYS A 259 1.78 23.57 -3.17
N LYS A 260 0.69 23.43 -2.41
CA LYS A 260 -0.68 23.35 -2.94
C LYS A 260 -0.97 24.40 -4.03
N LYS A 261 -0.62 25.66 -3.81
CA LYS A 261 -0.84 26.75 -4.80
C LYS A 261 -0.23 26.49 -6.19
N ASN A 262 0.84 25.71 -6.29
CA ASN A 262 1.57 25.41 -7.51
C ASN A 262 1.15 24.07 -8.14
N GLN A 263 0.35 23.26 -7.44
CA GLN A 263 -0.11 21.97 -7.94
C GLN A 263 -1.24 22.17 -8.97
N LYS A 264 -1.09 21.55 -10.14
CA LYS A 264 -2.02 21.67 -11.28
C LYS A 264 -2.59 20.31 -11.65
N LYS A 265 -3.90 20.27 -11.89
CA LYS A 265 -4.60 19.06 -12.34
C LYS A 265 -3.89 18.41 -13.52
N GLY A 266 -3.61 17.10 -13.41
CA GLY A 266 -3.01 16.28 -14.46
C GLY A 266 -1.52 16.52 -14.76
N LYS A 267 -0.85 17.44 -14.05
CA LYS A 267 0.54 17.81 -14.34
C LYS A 267 1.49 17.48 -13.20
N LEU A 268 2.61 16.86 -13.55
CA LEU A 268 3.73 16.61 -12.67
C LEU A 268 4.95 17.40 -13.12
N GLU A 269 5.67 17.95 -12.15
CA GLU A 269 7.05 18.41 -12.36
C GLU A 269 8.01 17.35 -11.84
N PHE A 270 9.18 17.22 -12.46
CA PHE A 270 10.17 16.21 -12.09
C PHE A 270 11.50 16.84 -11.72
N LEU A 271 12.32 16.07 -11.00
CA LEU A 271 13.71 16.38 -10.73
C LEU A 271 14.57 15.12 -10.85
N LEU A 272 15.80 15.32 -11.33
CA LEU A 272 16.83 14.30 -11.38
C LEU A 272 17.78 14.49 -10.19
N THR A 273 18.01 13.45 -9.40
CA THR A 273 18.90 13.50 -8.24
C THR A 273 19.84 12.30 -8.22
N LYS A 274 21.01 12.46 -7.61
CA LYS A 274 21.97 11.38 -7.34
C LYS A 274 21.96 10.91 -5.89
N TYR A 275 21.07 11.46 -5.07
CA TYR A 275 20.97 11.16 -3.65
C TYR A 275 19.67 10.45 -3.32
N SER A 276 19.67 9.73 -2.21
CA SER A 276 18.48 9.09 -1.66
C SER A 276 18.51 9.15 -0.14
N SER A 277 17.33 9.19 0.48
CA SER A 277 17.20 9.02 1.92
C SER A 277 17.63 7.61 2.33
N GLN A 278 18.32 7.52 3.47
CA GLN A 278 18.65 6.26 4.13
C GLN A 278 17.53 5.77 5.06
N SER A 279 16.44 6.54 5.20
CA SER A 279 15.28 6.17 6.00
C SER A 279 14.43 5.13 5.27
N LYS A 280 13.89 4.16 6.02
CA LYS A 280 12.89 3.22 5.51
C LYS A 280 11.65 3.93 4.98
N SER A 281 11.14 4.91 5.73
CA SER A 281 9.93 5.68 5.38
C SER A 281 10.21 6.96 4.58
N GLY A 282 11.49 7.22 4.25
CA GLY A 282 11.94 8.51 3.72
C GLY A 282 12.00 9.61 4.79
N TYR A 283 12.31 10.83 4.35
CA TYR A 283 12.45 11.98 5.24
C TYR A 283 11.08 12.57 5.62
N ALA A 284 10.82 12.71 6.93
CA ALA A 284 9.58 13.29 7.43
C ALA A 284 9.74 14.79 7.76
N ILE A 285 8.79 15.60 7.32
CA ILE A 285 8.74 17.05 7.62
C ILE A 285 7.38 17.34 8.25
N SER A 286 7.39 17.91 9.46
CA SER A 286 6.17 18.32 10.16
C SER A 286 5.41 19.39 9.34
N PRO A 287 4.08 19.49 9.47
CA PRO A 287 3.29 20.48 8.74
C PRO A 287 3.77 21.92 8.96
N GLU A 288 4.13 22.27 10.19
CA GLU A 288 4.58 23.61 10.59
C GLU A 288 5.90 23.95 9.89
N LYS A 289 6.85 23.00 9.90
CA LYS A 289 8.13 23.18 9.22
C LYS A 289 7.94 23.21 7.70
N ARG A 290 7.07 22.38 7.15
CA ARG A 290 6.78 22.35 5.70
C ARG A 290 6.20 23.67 5.20
N ALA A 291 5.42 24.36 6.01
CA ALA A 291 4.85 25.65 5.66
C ALA A 291 5.93 26.74 5.47
N THR A 292 6.97 26.73 6.31
CA THR A 292 8.02 27.77 6.33
C THR A 292 9.13 27.56 5.31
N LEU A 293 9.44 26.32 4.94
CA LEU A 293 10.51 26.01 3.98
C LEU A 293 10.13 26.32 2.53
N SER A 294 11.14 26.56 1.68
CA SER A 294 10.95 26.64 0.23
C SER A 294 10.70 25.25 -0.37
N GLU A 295 10.13 25.19 -1.58
CA GLU A 295 9.95 23.92 -2.29
C GLU A 295 11.27 23.23 -2.58
N ASP A 296 12.30 23.99 -2.97
CA ASP A 296 13.62 23.43 -3.27
C ASP A 296 14.28 22.86 -2.01
N GLU A 297 14.13 23.52 -0.85
CA GLU A 297 14.63 23.01 0.42
C GLU A 297 13.89 21.72 0.84
N ILE A 298 12.58 21.65 0.65
CA ILE A 298 11.81 20.43 0.91
C ILE A 298 12.25 19.29 -0.02
N ASN A 299 12.44 19.56 -1.31
CA ASN A 299 12.91 18.56 -2.27
C ASN A 299 14.32 18.04 -1.92
N ALA A 300 15.22 18.93 -1.49
CA ALA A 300 16.55 18.56 -1.00
C ALA A 300 16.47 17.67 0.25
N LEU A 301 15.61 17.99 1.22
CA LEU A 301 15.40 17.14 2.41
C LEU A 301 14.86 15.75 2.05
N TYR A 302 13.91 15.66 1.11
CA TYR A 302 13.31 14.39 0.65
C TYR A 302 14.28 13.44 -0.06
N VAL A 303 15.43 13.94 -0.52
CA VAL A 303 16.54 13.15 -1.06
C VAL A 303 17.75 13.13 -0.13
N SER A 304 17.68 13.87 0.97
CA SER A 304 18.78 14.09 1.91
C SER A 304 20.04 14.60 1.20
N ASP A 305 19.90 15.64 0.38
CA ASP A 305 21.00 16.23 -0.39
C ASP A 305 22.04 16.87 0.54
N PRO A 306 23.31 16.41 0.56
CA PRO A 306 24.34 16.94 1.44
C PRO A 306 24.85 18.33 1.00
N ASN A 307 24.63 18.72 -0.26
CA ASN A 307 25.19 19.92 -0.88
C ASN A 307 24.20 21.09 -0.94
N PHE A 308 22.96 20.88 -0.51
CA PHE A 308 21.98 21.96 -0.47
C PHE A 308 22.27 22.95 0.67
N ALA A 309 22.16 24.24 0.38
CA ALA A 309 22.32 25.31 1.36
C ALA A 309 21.04 25.47 2.21
N TYR A 310 20.88 24.63 3.22
CA TYR A 310 19.71 24.65 4.10
C TYR A 310 19.59 25.95 4.89
N SER A 311 18.35 26.45 5.04
CA SER A 311 18.08 27.64 5.83
C SER A 311 18.29 27.39 7.33
N SER A 312 18.22 26.13 7.76
CA SER A 312 18.50 25.71 9.14
C SER A 312 19.97 25.35 9.35
N SER A 313 20.59 25.92 10.40
CA SER A 313 21.98 25.64 10.79
C SER A 313 22.24 24.21 11.28
N ARG A 314 21.20 23.36 11.42
CA ARG A 314 21.27 22.03 12.05
C ARG A 314 21.35 20.85 11.09
N ILE A 315 21.34 21.05 9.77
CA ILE A 315 21.29 19.92 8.83
C ILE A 315 22.45 20.02 7.84
N LYS A 316 23.64 19.62 8.31
CA LYS A 316 24.63 19.00 7.43
C LYS A 316 24.46 17.49 7.59
N THR A 317 23.71 16.88 6.70
CA THR A 317 23.73 15.42 6.59
C THR A 317 24.92 15.04 5.73
N ASN A 318 25.83 14.22 6.25
CA ASN A 318 26.88 13.55 5.48
C ASN A 318 26.25 12.43 4.65
N ASN A 319 25.30 12.76 3.78
CA ASN A 319 24.76 11.77 2.86
C ASN A 319 25.73 11.60 1.68
N LEU A 320 25.73 10.41 1.10
CA LEU A 320 26.54 10.06 -0.05
C LEU A 320 25.65 9.94 -1.30
N SER A 321 26.28 10.06 -2.46
CA SER A 321 25.63 9.69 -3.73
C SER A 321 25.24 8.22 -3.74
N LEU A 322 24.28 7.88 -4.59
CA LEU A 322 23.88 6.49 -4.82
C LEU A 322 25.07 5.62 -5.22
N LEU A 323 25.95 6.12 -6.10
CA LEU A 323 27.13 5.38 -6.55
C LEU A 323 28.08 5.05 -5.38
N GLU A 324 28.30 5.99 -4.46
CA GLU A 324 29.14 5.78 -3.26
C GLU A 324 28.53 4.77 -2.29
N HIS A 325 27.22 4.83 -2.04
CA HIS A 325 26.51 3.82 -1.25
C HIS A 325 26.63 2.43 -1.87
N VAL A 326 26.55 2.34 -3.19
CA VAL A 326 26.61 1.08 -3.92
C VAL A 326 28.03 0.51 -3.94
N LYS A 327 29.04 1.33 -4.23
CA LYS A 327 30.47 0.92 -4.23
C LYS A 327 30.96 0.50 -2.85
N SER A 328 30.33 0.99 -1.79
CA SER A 328 30.64 0.62 -0.40
C SER A 328 29.85 -0.58 0.12
N GLU A 329 29.20 -1.37 -0.75
CA GLU A 329 28.41 -2.54 -0.34
C GLU A 329 27.34 -2.17 0.72
N MET A 330 26.72 -0.99 0.54
CA MET A 330 25.68 -0.40 1.40
C MET A 330 26.09 -0.14 2.87
N VAL A 331 27.38 -0.22 3.22
CA VAL A 331 27.91 0.08 4.56
C VAL A 331 27.39 1.44 5.07
N TYR A 332 27.42 2.47 4.22
CA TYR A 332 27.01 3.83 4.58
C TYR A 332 25.49 4.06 4.55
N ALA A 333 24.69 3.10 4.09
CA ALA A 333 23.23 3.16 4.08
C ALA A 333 22.59 2.58 5.34
N ASN A 334 23.40 2.32 6.39
CA ASN A 334 23.00 1.55 7.57
C ASN A 334 22.37 0.21 7.16
N TYR A 335 23.00 -0.47 6.20
CA TYR A 335 22.62 -1.80 5.72
C TYR A 335 23.85 -2.49 5.12
N ASN A 336 24.76 -2.97 5.98
CA ASN A 336 26.05 -3.52 5.58
C ASN A 336 25.93 -4.97 5.06
N PHE A 337 26.39 -5.23 3.82
CA PHE A 337 26.47 -6.58 3.25
C PHE A 337 27.72 -7.38 3.64
N ILE A 338 28.76 -6.71 4.14
CA ILE A 338 30.04 -7.31 4.54
C ILE A 338 29.92 -7.93 5.95
N ASP A 339 29.41 -7.15 6.91
CA ASP A 339 29.30 -7.58 8.31
C ASP A 339 27.93 -8.21 8.59
N LYS A 340 27.74 -9.44 8.15
CA LYS A 340 26.60 -10.25 8.60
C LYS A 340 26.85 -10.66 10.05
N LYS A 341 25.90 -10.32 10.93
CA LYS A 341 25.85 -10.65 12.38
C LYS A 341 26.98 -11.61 12.83
N ILE A 342 28.06 -11.06 13.38
CA ILE A 342 28.83 -11.77 14.40
C ILE A 342 27.95 -11.73 15.64
N GLY A 343 27.66 -12.89 16.24
CA GLY A 343 26.54 -13.15 17.16
C GLY A 343 26.47 -12.40 18.50
N ASN A 344 27.00 -11.18 18.62
CA ASN A 344 26.84 -10.34 19.80
C ASN A 344 26.04 -9.08 19.45
N PHE A 345 24.83 -9.03 20.01
CA PHE A 345 23.93 -7.89 20.23
C PHE A 345 24.46 -6.51 19.79
N GLU A 346 23.93 -5.99 18.67
CA GLU A 346 23.75 -4.55 18.35
C GLU A 346 23.40 -4.30 16.86
N SER A 347 23.56 -5.30 15.98
CA SER A 347 23.23 -5.16 14.57
C SER A 347 21.71 -5.01 14.32
N LYS A 348 21.32 -3.91 13.66
CA LYS A 348 19.95 -3.66 13.17
C LYS A 348 19.56 -4.52 11.95
N ASN A 349 20.51 -5.26 11.37
CA ASN A 349 20.27 -6.05 10.16
C ASN A 349 19.68 -7.42 10.51
N SER A 350 18.78 -7.88 9.65
CA SER A 350 18.24 -9.24 9.72
C SER A 350 19.32 -10.26 9.32
N ILE A 351 19.27 -11.48 9.83
CA ILE A 351 20.07 -12.61 9.31
C ILE A 351 19.82 -12.85 7.82
N TYR A 352 18.68 -12.39 7.30
CA TYR A 352 18.32 -12.49 5.90
C TYR A 352 18.92 -11.38 5.03
N THR A 353 19.87 -10.57 5.52
CA THR A 353 20.61 -9.65 4.65
C THR A 353 21.40 -10.44 3.59
N CYS A 354 21.28 -10.05 2.32
CA CYS A 354 21.79 -10.80 1.17
C CYS A 354 22.44 -9.86 0.13
N SER A 355 23.77 -9.96 -0.04
CA SER A 355 24.50 -9.27 -1.11
C SER A 355 24.14 -9.84 -2.49
N PHE A 356 24.52 -9.15 -3.57
CA PHE A 356 24.26 -9.65 -4.92
C PHE A 356 24.99 -10.97 -5.22
N LYS A 357 26.23 -11.12 -4.74
CA LYS A 357 27.00 -12.37 -4.90
C LYS A 357 26.33 -13.54 -4.18
N GLU A 358 25.81 -13.31 -2.99
CA GLU A 358 25.10 -14.34 -2.23
C GLU A 358 23.75 -14.65 -2.86
N PHE A 359 23.09 -13.65 -3.45
CA PHE A 359 21.85 -13.87 -4.18
C PHE A 359 22.07 -14.79 -5.39
N LEU A 360 23.16 -14.59 -6.15
CA LEU A 360 23.55 -15.51 -7.22
C LEU A 360 23.83 -16.92 -6.69
N TYR A 361 24.51 -17.03 -5.55
CA TYR A 361 24.72 -18.33 -4.89
C TYR A 361 23.39 -18.99 -4.49
N LEU A 362 22.42 -18.25 -3.96
CA LEU A 362 21.09 -18.75 -3.63
C LEU A 362 20.35 -19.27 -4.87
N ILE A 363 20.45 -18.56 -6.00
CA ILE A 363 19.86 -18.98 -7.28
C ILE A 363 20.46 -20.31 -7.73
N GLU A 364 21.79 -20.43 -7.73
CA GLU A 364 22.50 -21.64 -8.14
C GLU A 364 22.19 -22.84 -7.21
N ASN A 365 21.96 -22.57 -5.92
CA ASN A 365 21.78 -23.59 -4.88
C ASN A 365 20.33 -23.71 -4.39
N ASN A 366 19.34 -23.26 -5.18
CA ASN A 366 17.94 -23.20 -4.76
C ASN A 366 17.34 -24.55 -4.32
N LYS A 367 17.93 -25.67 -4.76
CA LYS A 367 17.50 -27.02 -4.39
C LYS A 367 17.78 -27.36 -2.94
N ASN A 368 18.78 -26.72 -2.34
CA ASN A 368 19.25 -26.96 -0.98
C ASN A 368 18.63 -26.00 0.05
N LEU A 369 17.72 -25.13 -0.39
CA LEU A 369 17.04 -24.20 0.49
C LEU A 369 15.86 -24.89 1.18
N GLU A 370 16.01 -25.13 2.48
CA GLU A 370 14.94 -25.52 3.38
C GLU A 370 14.48 -24.31 4.19
N THR A 371 13.23 -24.34 4.65
CA THR A 371 12.73 -23.34 5.59
C THR A 371 12.31 -24.03 6.88
N ASP A 372 12.93 -23.63 7.98
CA ASP A 372 12.30 -23.76 9.29
C ASP A 372 11.04 -22.87 9.29
N TRP A 373 10.04 -23.18 10.10
CA TRP A 373 8.87 -22.33 10.30
C TRP A 373 8.92 -21.58 11.63
N LYS A 374 9.80 -21.98 12.55
CA LYS A 374 9.98 -21.33 13.85
C LYS A 374 10.19 -19.84 13.69
N VAL A 375 9.32 -19.04 14.29
CA VAL A 375 9.40 -17.58 14.27
C VAL A 375 10.58 -17.12 15.13
N THR A 376 11.32 -16.14 14.63
CA THR A 376 12.51 -15.56 15.26
C THR A 376 12.40 -14.03 15.28
N ILE A 377 13.27 -13.37 16.04
CA ILE A 377 13.33 -11.90 16.08
C ILE A 377 13.57 -11.29 14.69
N ASP A 378 14.30 -12.00 13.83
CA ASP A 378 14.63 -11.56 12.48
C ASP A 378 13.41 -11.49 11.54
N ASP A 379 12.36 -12.28 11.79
CA ASP A 379 11.12 -12.22 11.01
C ASP A 379 10.31 -10.93 11.30
N PHE A 380 10.55 -10.28 12.44
CA PHE A 380 9.97 -8.98 12.80
C PHE A 380 10.80 -7.79 12.31
N ILE A 381 12.01 -8.03 11.78
CA ILE A 381 12.88 -6.98 11.24
C ILE A 381 12.51 -6.77 9.78
N ASP A 382 11.92 -5.61 9.49
CA ASP A 382 11.62 -5.20 8.12
C ASP A 382 12.35 -3.90 7.79
N ASN A 383 13.51 -4.05 7.15
CA ASN A 383 14.41 -2.94 6.82
C ASN A 383 13.94 -2.07 5.65
N PHE A 384 13.01 -2.57 4.84
CA PHE A 384 12.61 -1.94 3.58
C PHE A 384 11.11 -1.66 3.42
N GLY A 385 10.26 -2.12 4.35
CA GLY A 385 8.80 -1.92 4.22
C GLY A 385 8.16 -2.96 3.33
N ALA A 386 8.74 -4.17 3.26
CA ALA A 386 8.39 -5.11 2.20
C ALA A 386 8.34 -6.58 2.65
N ASN A 387 8.25 -6.84 3.96
CA ASN A 387 8.07 -8.20 4.47
C ASN A 387 6.60 -8.65 4.42
N LYS A 388 6.08 -8.85 3.21
CA LYS A 388 4.71 -9.34 2.97
C LYS A 388 4.44 -10.78 3.42
N PHE A 389 5.50 -11.54 3.73
CA PHE A 389 5.41 -12.95 4.07
C PHE A 389 5.31 -13.20 5.58
N PHE A 390 5.58 -12.19 6.41
CA PHE A 390 5.50 -12.31 7.87
C PHE A 390 4.17 -12.91 8.36
N PRO A 391 2.97 -12.43 7.92
CA PRO A 391 1.71 -13.02 8.36
C PRO A 391 1.60 -14.52 8.04
N LYS A 392 2.15 -14.95 6.89
CA LYS A 392 2.14 -16.38 6.49
C LYS A 392 3.06 -17.22 7.36
N ILE A 393 4.27 -16.73 7.64
CA ILE A 393 5.23 -17.40 8.53
C ILE A 393 4.62 -17.54 9.93
N PHE A 394 4.01 -16.46 10.43
CA PHE A 394 3.44 -16.43 11.77
C PHE A 394 2.25 -17.39 11.88
N ALA A 395 1.29 -17.31 10.96
CA ALA A 395 0.10 -18.18 10.97
C ALA A 395 0.45 -19.67 10.89
N LYS A 396 1.55 -20.03 10.21
CA LYS A 396 2.01 -21.42 10.15
C LYS A 396 2.55 -21.92 11.49
N SER A 397 3.27 -21.07 12.22
CA SER A 397 3.81 -21.43 13.54
C SER A 397 2.81 -21.28 14.67
N TYR A 398 1.82 -20.40 14.50
CA TYR A 398 0.79 -20.08 15.49
C TYR A 398 -0.60 -20.03 14.82
N PRO A 399 -1.21 -21.19 14.48
CA PRO A 399 -2.44 -21.25 13.68
C PRO A 399 -3.66 -20.54 14.30
N ASN A 400 -3.71 -20.44 15.63
CA ASN A 400 -4.77 -19.72 16.36
C ASN A 400 -4.65 -18.19 16.24
N TYR A 401 -3.53 -17.69 15.71
CA TYR A 401 -3.18 -16.27 15.64
C TYR A 401 -3.06 -15.83 14.18
N GLN A 402 -4.13 -16.04 13.40
CA GLN A 402 -4.17 -15.71 11.96
C GLN A 402 -3.91 -14.22 11.68
N PHE A 403 -4.23 -13.36 12.65
CA PHE A 403 -3.95 -11.94 12.62
C PHE A 403 -3.78 -11.43 14.06
N GLY A 404 -3.21 -10.23 14.20
CA GLY A 404 -3.06 -9.55 15.49
C GLY A 404 -2.12 -8.35 15.38
N SER A 405 -2.06 -7.54 16.43
CA SER A 405 -1.11 -6.43 16.46
C SER A 405 0.33 -6.96 16.61
N LYS A 406 1.31 -6.33 15.95
CA LYS A 406 2.72 -6.75 15.99
C LYS A 406 3.25 -6.94 17.42
N LYS A 407 2.80 -6.11 18.35
CA LYS A 407 3.14 -6.19 19.78
C LYS A 407 2.64 -7.47 20.44
N ILE A 408 1.37 -7.82 20.24
CA ILE A 408 0.81 -9.08 20.77
C ILE A 408 1.48 -10.28 20.10
N LEU A 409 1.68 -10.27 18.79
CA LEU A 409 2.34 -11.37 18.08
C LEU A 409 3.78 -11.61 18.57
N LYS A 410 4.52 -10.55 18.94
CA LYS A 410 5.86 -10.68 19.55
C LYS A 410 5.80 -11.36 20.92
N ALA A 411 4.84 -10.98 21.75
CA ALA A 411 4.65 -11.58 23.07
C ALA A 411 4.25 -13.06 22.96
N ILE A 412 3.33 -13.40 22.04
CA ILE A 412 2.93 -14.78 21.77
C ILE A 412 4.12 -15.63 21.32
N ALA A 413 5.01 -15.06 20.51
CA ALA A 413 6.19 -15.76 20.05
C ALA A 413 7.36 -15.80 21.05
N GLY A 414 7.24 -15.19 22.24
CA GLY A 414 8.30 -15.13 23.25
C GLY A 414 9.55 -14.37 22.80
N ILE A 415 9.36 -13.35 21.94
CA ILE A 415 10.46 -12.58 21.31
C ILE A 415 10.59 -11.18 21.92
N ASP A 416 9.61 -10.71 22.69
CA ASP A 416 9.65 -9.38 23.27
C ASP A 416 10.65 -9.29 24.43
N LEU A 417 11.84 -8.78 24.13
CA LEU A 417 12.95 -8.66 25.07
C LEU A 417 12.66 -7.79 26.30
N ASN A 418 11.56 -7.03 26.31
CA ASN A 418 11.18 -6.15 27.42
C ASN A 418 10.10 -6.75 28.33
N LEU A 419 9.57 -7.92 28.01
CA LEU A 419 8.55 -8.60 28.80
C LEU A 419 9.17 -9.70 29.66
N GLY A 420 8.79 -9.75 30.94
CA GLY A 420 9.14 -10.87 31.82
C GLY A 420 8.23 -12.07 31.56
N SER A 421 8.74 -13.29 31.77
CA SER A 421 8.03 -14.55 31.48
C SER A 421 6.64 -14.67 32.11
N LEU A 422 6.43 -14.12 33.30
CA LEU A 422 5.12 -14.09 33.96
C LEU A 422 4.09 -13.31 33.13
N LYS A 423 4.49 -12.15 32.59
CA LYS A 423 3.60 -11.30 31.78
C LYS A 423 3.32 -11.95 30.43
N GLU A 424 4.32 -12.58 29.82
CA GLU A 424 4.13 -13.34 28.58
C GLU A 424 3.11 -14.47 28.75
N ASN A 425 3.17 -15.20 29.87
CA ASN A 425 2.22 -16.26 30.17
C ASN A 425 0.79 -15.72 30.38
N LEU A 426 0.63 -14.60 31.09
CA LEU A 426 -0.68 -13.98 31.29
C LEU A 426 -1.26 -13.43 29.98
N ILE A 427 -0.40 -12.86 29.12
CA ILE A 427 -0.77 -12.47 27.75
C ILE A 427 -1.29 -13.68 27.00
N LYS A 428 -0.48 -14.73 26.94
CA LYS A 428 -0.81 -15.95 26.22
C LYS A 428 -2.12 -16.56 26.75
N GLU A 429 -2.30 -16.65 28.07
CA GLU A 429 -3.53 -17.14 28.69
C GLU A 429 -4.76 -16.33 28.25
N PHE A 430 -4.70 -14.99 28.32
CA PHE A 430 -5.83 -14.13 27.94
C PHE A 430 -6.27 -14.35 26.48
N TYR A 431 -5.31 -14.40 25.56
CA TYR A 431 -5.58 -14.56 24.13
C TYR A 431 -5.91 -16.00 23.74
N ASP A 432 -5.25 -17.01 24.31
CA ASP A 432 -5.57 -18.43 24.07
C ASP A 432 -7.00 -18.78 24.52
N LEU A 433 -7.47 -18.16 25.61
CA LEU A 433 -8.82 -18.35 26.14
C LEU A 433 -9.86 -17.40 25.51
N ASN A 434 -9.48 -16.56 24.55
CA ASN A 434 -10.34 -15.57 23.90
C ASN A 434 -11.12 -14.67 24.88
N LEU A 435 -10.50 -14.30 26.01
CA LEU A 435 -11.19 -13.56 27.06
C LEU A 435 -11.54 -12.13 26.64
N ILE A 436 -12.52 -11.55 27.32
CA ILE A 436 -12.92 -10.16 27.17
C ILE A 436 -12.57 -9.40 28.44
N ALA A 437 -11.97 -8.22 28.28
CA ALA A 437 -11.73 -7.31 29.39
C ALA A 437 -12.20 -5.90 29.02
N ILE A 438 -12.83 -5.22 29.99
CA ILE A 438 -13.32 -3.85 29.83
C ILE A 438 -12.79 -3.01 30.98
N ASN A 439 -12.29 -1.82 30.66
CA ASN A 439 -11.89 -0.84 31.66
C ASN A 439 -13.11 -0.44 32.53
N PRO A 440 -13.04 -0.58 33.87
CA PRO A 440 -14.15 -0.22 34.77
C PRO A 440 -14.62 1.24 34.65
N LYS A 441 -13.79 2.13 34.09
CA LYS A 441 -14.12 3.55 33.86
C LYS A 441 -14.80 3.83 32.52
N ILE A 442 -15.21 2.80 31.77
CA ILE A 442 -15.82 2.98 30.44
C ILE A 442 -17.02 3.94 30.44
N GLU A 443 -17.83 3.94 31.49
CA GLU A 443 -19.01 4.81 31.62
C GLU A 443 -18.66 6.31 31.71
N GLU A 444 -17.42 6.64 32.08
CA GLU A 444 -16.93 8.03 32.16
C GLU A 444 -16.47 8.57 30.79
N ILE A 445 -16.24 7.67 29.82
CA ILE A 445 -15.66 7.97 28.51
C ILE A 445 -16.66 8.71 27.64
N PHE A 446 -16.18 9.74 26.93
CA PHE A 446 -17.02 10.61 26.11
C PHE A 446 -17.78 9.83 25.03
N GLU A 447 -17.09 8.97 24.29
CA GLU A 447 -17.67 8.11 23.26
C GLU A 447 -18.80 7.23 23.81
N TYR A 448 -18.62 6.70 25.03
CA TYR A 448 -19.63 5.85 25.68
C TYR A 448 -20.89 6.64 26.03
N LYS A 449 -20.71 7.86 26.53
CA LYS A 449 -21.84 8.77 26.82
C LYS A 449 -22.60 9.12 25.54
N VAL A 450 -21.88 9.37 24.44
CA VAL A 450 -22.50 9.71 23.14
C VAL A 450 -23.32 8.54 22.59
N ILE A 451 -22.78 7.32 22.51
CA ILE A 451 -23.52 6.17 21.93
C ILE A 451 -24.75 5.75 22.76
N ASN A 452 -24.80 6.17 24.03
CA ASN A 452 -25.91 5.93 24.94
C ASN A 452 -26.84 7.14 25.10
N ASP A 453 -26.60 8.24 24.38
CA ASP A 453 -27.50 9.40 24.41
C ASP A 453 -28.74 9.13 23.54
N MET A 454 -29.89 9.03 24.20
CA MET A 454 -31.17 8.71 23.54
C MET A 454 -31.90 9.95 23.01
N GLU A 455 -31.52 11.15 23.46
CA GLU A 455 -32.23 12.39 23.15
C GLU A 455 -31.63 13.14 21.94
N LYS A 456 -30.36 12.87 21.64
CA LYS A 456 -29.61 13.58 20.60
C LYS A 456 -29.79 12.95 19.22
N ASN A 457 -29.77 13.81 18.21
CA ASN A 457 -29.63 13.39 16.82
C ASN A 457 -28.15 13.16 16.54
N ILE A 458 -27.85 11.97 16.03
CA ILE A 458 -26.48 11.52 15.74
C ILE A 458 -26.41 11.20 14.25
N ALA A 459 -25.39 11.70 13.57
CA ALA A 459 -25.03 11.26 12.22
C ALA A 459 -23.85 10.29 12.32
N TRP A 460 -23.94 9.19 11.60
CA TRP A 460 -22.90 8.19 11.44
C TRP A 460 -22.45 8.25 9.99
N PHE A 461 -21.15 8.35 9.74
CA PHE A 461 -20.68 8.42 8.36
C PHE A 461 -19.32 7.79 8.18
N ASP A 462 -19.00 7.48 6.93
CA ASP A 462 -17.70 6.96 6.52
C ASP A 462 -17.33 7.55 5.17
N PHE A 463 -16.03 7.70 4.92
CA PHE A 463 -15.51 8.18 3.64
C PHE A 463 -14.71 7.11 2.93
N GLU A 464 -14.98 6.97 1.64
CA GLU A 464 -14.13 6.21 0.73
C GLU A 464 -13.55 7.15 -0.34
N GLY A 465 -12.31 6.89 -0.73
CA GLY A 465 -11.55 7.86 -1.51
C GLY A 465 -11.09 7.39 -2.88
N VAL A 466 -10.54 8.33 -3.64
CA VAL A 466 -9.91 8.14 -4.96
C VAL A 466 -8.55 8.80 -4.96
N THR A 467 -7.58 8.22 -5.67
CA THR A 467 -6.22 8.74 -5.80
C THR A 467 -5.72 8.58 -7.22
N LEU A 468 -4.76 9.41 -7.64
CA LEU A 468 -4.06 9.29 -8.92
C LEU A 468 -2.56 9.56 -8.74
N PRO A 469 -1.71 9.01 -9.64
CA PRO A 469 -0.27 9.31 -9.69
C PRO A 469 0.06 10.78 -9.99
N TYR A 470 -0.95 11.57 -10.35
CA TYR A 470 -0.86 12.99 -10.64
C TYR A 470 -2.05 13.71 -9.99
N PRO A 471 -1.99 15.04 -9.79
CA PRO A 471 -3.06 15.80 -9.16
C PRO A 471 -4.42 15.59 -9.85
N ILE A 472 -5.43 15.13 -9.09
CA ILE A 472 -6.82 14.98 -9.59
C ILE A 472 -7.48 16.35 -9.82
N ILE A 473 -7.10 17.33 -9.00
CA ILE A 473 -7.59 18.70 -9.01
C ILE A 473 -6.45 19.64 -8.61
N ASP A 474 -6.57 20.92 -8.99
CA ASP A 474 -5.63 21.96 -8.56
C ASP A 474 -5.53 21.99 -7.02
N GLY A 475 -4.32 22.14 -6.49
CA GLY A 475 -4.12 22.22 -5.03
C GLY A 475 -4.03 20.89 -4.29
N VAL A 476 -4.19 19.76 -4.98
CA VAL A 476 -4.05 18.41 -4.43
C VAL A 476 -2.77 17.76 -4.95
N ALA A 477 -1.99 17.15 -4.06
CA ALA A 477 -0.73 16.52 -4.45
C ALA A 477 -0.99 15.21 -5.21
N ASN A 478 0.01 14.75 -5.95
CA ASN A 478 -0.02 13.39 -6.47
C ASN A 478 -0.13 12.37 -5.31
N TRP A 479 -0.83 11.27 -5.55
CA TRP A 479 -1.15 10.21 -4.58
C TRP A 479 -2.02 10.62 -3.39
N SER A 480 -2.40 11.90 -3.27
CA SER A 480 -3.36 12.33 -2.25
C SER A 480 -4.75 11.78 -2.53
N GLN A 481 -5.33 11.11 -1.54
CA GLN A 481 -6.66 10.53 -1.65
C GLN A 481 -7.73 11.59 -1.40
N ILE A 482 -8.61 11.87 -2.35
CA ILE A 482 -9.77 12.76 -2.12
C ILE A 482 -11.03 11.93 -1.92
N ILE A 483 -12.06 12.50 -1.30
CA ILE A 483 -13.33 11.79 -1.05
C ILE A 483 -14.00 11.49 -2.39
N SER A 484 -14.35 10.23 -2.64
CA SER A 484 -15.11 9.79 -3.81
C SER A 484 -16.47 9.20 -3.45
N GLN A 485 -16.68 8.92 -2.16
CA GLN A 485 -17.89 8.32 -1.65
C GLN A 485 -18.08 8.71 -0.18
N THR A 486 -19.35 8.86 0.21
CA THR A 486 -19.76 8.98 1.61
C THR A 486 -21.10 8.31 1.82
N SER A 487 -21.24 7.56 2.91
CA SER A 487 -22.52 7.05 3.40
C SER A 487 -22.83 7.73 4.72
N ILE A 488 -24.10 8.11 4.91
CA ILE A 488 -24.55 8.85 6.07
C ILE A 488 -25.83 8.21 6.58
N ILE A 489 -25.84 7.80 7.85
CA ILE A 489 -27.02 7.31 8.55
C ILE A 489 -27.28 8.25 9.72
N LYS A 490 -28.52 8.70 9.90
CA LYS A 490 -28.91 9.52 11.05
C LYS A 490 -29.81 8.75 11.98
N THR A 491 -29.54 8.86 13.28
CA THR A 491 -30.27 8.16 14.33
C THR A 491 -30.72 9.08 15.45
N LYS A 492 -31.82 8.71 16.11
CA LYS A 492 -32.26 9.26 17.40
C LYS A 492 -32.77 8.13 18.27
N GLY A 493 -32.35 8.06 19.53
CA GLY A 493 -32.77 6.97 20.42
C GLY A 493 -32.39 5.57 19.88
N ASN A 494 -31.23 5.45 19.23
CA ASN A 494 -30.78 4.25 18.53
C ASN A 494 -31.67 3.83 17.33
N GLU A 495 -32.68 4.61 16.91
CA GLU A 495 -33.51 4.35 15.72
C GLU A 495 -32.99 5.13 14.52
N ILE A 496 -32.88 4.46 13.35
CA ILE A 496 -32.54 5.10 12.07
C ILE A 496 -33.76 5.86 11.56
N TYR A 497 -33.60 7.16 11.31
CA TYR A 497 -34.67 7.99 10.69
C TYR A 497 -34.30 8.51 9.30
N GLU A 498 -33.02 8.48 8.93
CA GLU A 498 -32.54 8.91 7.60
C GLU A 498 -31.30 8.10 7.22
N SER A 499 -31.16 7.76 5.93
CA SER A 499 -29.98 7.10 5.40
C SER A 499 -29.77 7.49 3.94
N ASN A 500 -28.57 7.97 3.61
CA ASN A 500 -28.21 8.41 2.27
C ASN A 500 -26.80 7.94 1.90
N ASP A 501 -26.64 7.44 0.67
CA ASP A 501 -25.37 6.97 0.13
C ASP A 501 -25.00 7.74 -1.15
N TYR A 502 -23.84 8.38 -1.13
CA TYR A 502 -23.35 9.25 -2.18
C TYR A 502 -22.06 8.70 -2.78
N VAL A 503 -21.98 8.76 -4.10
CA VAL A 503 -20.76 8.50 -4.87
C VAL A 503 -20.56 9.71 -5.77
N TYR A 504 -19.38 10.32 -5.66
CA TYR A 504 -18.97 11.49 -6.44
C TYR A 504 -18.13 11.02 -7.61
N ASP A 505 -18.54 11.33 -8.83
CA ASP A 505 -17.83 10.86 -10.03
C ASP A 505 -16.44 11.51 -10.11
N PRO A 506 -15.36 10.71 -9.94
CA PRO A 506 -14.01 11.26 -9.92
C PRO A 506 -13.56 11.78 -11.28
N LEU A 507 -14.22 11.39 -12.38
CA LEU A 507 -13.93 11.90 -13.72
C LEU A 507 -14.26 13.40 -13.83
N THR A 508 -15.33 13.85 -13.16
CA THR A 508 -15.81 15.24 -13.18
C THR A 508 -15.44 16.03 -11.92
N PHE A 509 -14.54 15.50 -11.09
CA PHE A 509 -14.21 16.07 -9.79
C PHE A 509 -13.69 17.52 -9.90
N ASN A 510 -14.33 18.44 -9.16
CA ASN A 510 -14.07 19.88 -9.18
C ASN A 510 -14.47 20.58 -7.86
N LEU A 511 -14.42 21.93 -7.82
CA LEU A 511 -14.83 22.74 -6.66
C LEU A 511 -16.27 22.47 -6.21
N ASP A 512 -17.21 22.31 -7.14
CA ASP A 512 -18.61 22.04 -6.81
C ASP A 512 -18.78 20.66 -6.16
N THR A 513 -17.89 19.71 -6.49
CA THR A 513 -17.85 18.41 -5.82
C THR A 513 -17.49 18.57 -4.34
N TYR A 514 -16.51 19.41 -4.01
CA TYR A 514 -16.18 19.72 -2.61
C TYR A 514 -17.32 20.39 -1.86
N LYS A 515 -17.99 21.36 -2.49
CA LYS A 515 -19.18 22.02 -1.91
C LYS A 515 -20.26 20.98 -1.61
N LYS A 516 -20.55 20.11 -2.59
CA LYS A 516 -21.54 19.04 -2.48
C LYS A 516 -21.22 18.06 -1.35
N ILE A 517 -19.96 17.63 -1.18
CA ILE A 517 -19.56 16.76 -0.08
C ILE A 517 -19.90 17.38 1.28
N VAL A 518 -19.61 18.68 1.46
CA VAL A 518 -19.89 19.38 2.71
C VAL A 518 -21.40 19.54 2.92
N ASP A 519 -22.15 19.84 1.87
CA ASP A 519 -23.60 20.00 1.94
C ASP A 519 -24.32 18.68 2.22
N ASP A 520 -23.88 17.58 1.62
CA ASP A 520 -24.44 16.24 1.84
C ASP A 520 -24.23 15.78 3.31
N LEU A 521 -23.14 16.21 3.95
CA LEU A 521 -22.79 15.85 5.33
C LEU A 521 -23.38 16.81 6.38
N TYR A 522 -23.43 18.10 6.10
CA TYR A 522 -23.83 19.12 7.08
C TYR A 522 -25.32 19.08 7.40
N ASP A 523 -25.63 18.91 8.68
CA ASP A 523 -26.96 19.11 9.23
C ASP A 523 -26.85 19.83 10.58
N GLU A 524 -27.52 20.98 10.69
CA GLU A 524 -27.51 21.86 11.87
C GLU A 524 -28.14 21.23 13.11
N ASN A 525 -29.02 20.23 12.92
CA ASN A 525 -29.72 19.55 14.00
C ASN A 525 -28.92 18.38 14.60
N ILE A 526 -27.77 18.03 14.00
CA ILE A 526 -26.91 16.96 14.48
C ILE A 526 -26.06 17.44 15.64
N SER A 527 -26.10 16.67 16.72
CA SER A 527 -25.31 16.93 17.92
C SER A 527 -23.93 16.29 17.86
N TYR A 528 -23.84 15.10 17.26
CA TYR A 528 -22.61 14.32 17.16
C TYR A 528 -22.49 13.65 15.79
N TYR A 529 -21.28 13.63 15.27
CA TYR A 529 -20.91 12.92 14.06
C TYR A 529 -20.00 11.75 14.43
N ILE A 530 -20.52 10.54 14.43
CA ILE A 530 -19.78 9.34 14.78
C ILE A 530 -19.14 8.74 13.54
N ILE A 531 -17.88 8.35 13.70
CA ILE A 531 -17.04 7.70 12.70
C ILE A 531 -16.22 6.60 13.38
N TYR A 532 -15.66 5.66 12.61
CA TYR A 532 -14.86 4.60 13.21
C TYR A 532 -13.47 5.07 13.60
N ASN A 533 -12.75 5.86 12.80
CA ASN A 533 -11.39 6.32 13.12
C ASN A 533 -11.12 7.75 12.63
N ILE A 534 -11.10 8.70 13.56
CA ILE A 534 -11.10 10.14 13.27
C ILE A 534 -9.98 10.72 12.42
N SER A 535 -8.87 10.00 12.30
CA SER A 535 -7.68 10.51 11.64
C SER A 535 -7.94 10.83 10.16
N TYR A 536 -8.69 9.96 9.47
CA TYR A 536 -8.90 10.07 8.04
C TYR A 536 -9.93 11.15 7.69
N GLU A 537 -11.14 11.08 8.25
CA GLU A 537 -12.28 11.94 7.90
C GLU A 537 -11.99 13.40 8.29
N ARG A 538 -11.41 13.62 9.47
CA ARG A 538 -10.96 14.95 9.90
C ARG A 538 -9.93 15.53 8.95
N SER A 539 -8.98 14.71 8.49
CA SER A 539 -7.96 15.16 7.56
C SER A 539 -8.58 15.53 6.21
N ARG A 540 -9.49 14.71 5.67
CA ARG A 540 -10.16 15.01 4.38
C ARG A 540 -10.99 16.29 4.46
N LEU A 541 -11.75 16.52 5.54
CA LEU A 541 -12.53 17.74 5.74
C LEU A 541 -11.65 19.00 5.83
N ASN A 542 -10.54 18.94 6.56
CA ASN A 542 -9.61 20.06 6.64
C ASN A 542 -8.89 20.31 5.30
N GLU A 543 -8.64 19.28 4.50
CA GLU A 543 -8.10 19.45 3.16
C GLU A 543 -9.09 20.10 2.19
N ILE A 544 -10.40 19.84 2.33
CA ILE A 544 -11.43 20.59 1.63
C ILE A 544 -11.34 22.07 2.01
N LYS A 545 -11.24 22.38 3.31
CA LYS A 545 -11.10 23.76 3.81
C LYS A 545 -9.91 24.49 3.18
N ASP A 546 -8.74 23.83 3.15
CA ASP A 546 -7.54 24.36 2.50
C ASP A 546 -7.74 24.59 1.00
N SER A 547 -8.43 23.68 0.32
CA SER A 547 -8.71 23.77 -1.12
C SER A 547 -9.65 24.93 -1.43
N LEU A 548 -10.73 25.09 -0.64
CA LEU A 548 -11.66 26.22 -0.75
C LEU A 548 -10.94 27.57 -0.58
N PHE A 549 -9.97 27.65 0.33
CA PHE A 549 -9.15 28.86 0.48
C PHE A 549 -8.32 29.18 -0.78
N LEU A 550 -7.80 28.17 -1.47
CA LEU A 550 -7.09 28.36 -2.74
C LEU A 550 -8.03 28.88 -3.83
N TYR A 551 -9.25 28.35 -3.93
CA TYR A 551 -10.26 28.82 -4.87
C TYR A 551 -10.68 30.26 -4.60
N TYR A 552 -10.85 30.63 -3.33
CA TYR A 552 -11.07 32.02 -2.94
C TYR A 552 -9.91 32.92 -3.39
N LYS A 553 -8.65 32.50 -3.15
CA LYS A 553 -7.47 33.28 -3.57
C LYS A 553 -7.33 33.43 -5.09
N LYS A 554 -7.92 32.52 -5.87
CA LYS A 554 -7.98 32.60 -7.33
C LYS A 554 -9.19 33.38 -7.86
N ASN A 555 -10.04 33.94 -6.98
CA ASN A 555 -11.32 34.57 -7.32
C ASN A 555 -12.32 33.62 -8.01
N GLU A 556 -12.20 32.31 -7.77
CA GLU A 556 -13.13 31.27 -8.24
C GLU A 556 -14.23 30.96 -7.20
N LEU A 557 -14.12 31.55 -6.00
CA LEU A 557 -15.08 31.43 -4.91
C LEU A 557 -15.22 32.80 -4.21
N SER A 558 -16.44 33.24 -3.93
CA SER A 558 -16.66 34.48 -3.16
C SER A 558 -16.22 34.33 -1.70
N TYR A 559 -15.91 35.44 -1.03
CA TYR A 559 -15.51 35.42 0.39
C TYR A 559 -16.66 34.93 1.28
N GLU A 560 -17.88 35.35 0.98
CA GLU A 560 -19.10 34.95 1.68
C GLU A 560 -19.34 33.45 1.58
N GLU A 561 -19.27 32.87 0.38
CA GLU A 561 -19.39 31.42 0.19
C GLU A 561 -18.27 30.66 0.91
N TYR A 562 -17.02 31.11 0.79
CA TYR A 562 -15.89 30.50 1.49
C TYR A 562 -16.16 30.39 3.00
N LEU A 563 -16.60 31.49 3.64
CA LEU A 563 -16.91 31.49 5.06
C LEU A 563 -18.06 30.56 5.44
N VAL A 564 -19.08 30.42 4.57
CA VAL A 564 -20.20 29.49 4.81
C VAL A 564 -19.68 28.05 4.90
N TYR A 565 -18.90 27.60 3.92
CA TYR A 565 -18.39 26.23 3.91
C TYR A 565 -17.37 25.97 5.02
N VAL A 566 -16.50 26.94 5.34
CA VAL A 566 -15.59 26.84 6.49
C VAL A 566 -16.38 26.59 7.78
N LYS A 567 -17.45 27.36 8.03
CA LYS A 567 -18.29 27.19 9.22
C LYS A 567 -18.96 25.81 9.26
N LYS A 568 -19.45 25.31 8.12
CA LYS A 568 -20.04 23.96 8.04
C LYS A 568 -19.01 22.88 8.37
N ILE A 569 -17.80 22.99 7.81
CA ILE A 569 -16.71 22.04 8.07
C ILE A 569 -16.30 22.09 9.54
N ASP A 570 -16.06 23.28 10.09
CA ASP A 570 -15.66 23.42 11.50
C ASP A 570 -16.77 22.89 12.43
N PHE A 571 -18.05 23.13 12.12
CA PHE A 571 -19.19 22.57 12.85
C PHE A 571 -19.15 21.03 12.93
N ILE A 572 -18.88 20.37 11.79
CA ILE A 572 -18.76 18.90 11.71
C ILE A 572 -17.53 18.43 12.49
N VAL A 573 -16.36 19.01 12.23
CA VAL A 573 -15.07 18.60 12.81
C VAL A 573 -15.07 18.71 14.34
N GLU A 574 -15.67 19.75 14.90
CA GLU A 574 -15.79 19.97 16.34
C GLU A 574 -16.72 18.95 17.03
N ARG A 575 -17.58 18.26 16.26
CA ARG A 575 -18.58 17.29 16.75
C ARG A 575 -18.25 15.85 16.39
N LEU A 576 -17.05 15.59 15.85
CA LEU A 576 -16.60 14.24 15.51
C LEU A 576 -16.34 13.38 16.76
N VAL A 577 -16.75 12.12 16.71
CA VAL A 577 -16.61 11.12 17.78
C VAL A 577 -15.99 9.84 17.20
N ASP A 578 -14.94 9.32 17.85
CA ASP A 578 -14.08 8.23 17.33
C ASP A 578 -14.37 6.90 18.03
N LEU A 579 -15.10 5.97 17.38
CA LEU A 579 -15.41 4.66 17.99
C LEU A 579 -14.19 3.76 18.18
N CYS A 580 -13.16 3.90 17.35
CA CYS A 580 -11.93 3.11 17.48
C CYS A 580 -11.23 3.41 18.82
N ASN A 581 -11.58 4.50 19.52
CA ASN A 581 -11.07 4.80 20.85
C ASN A 581 -11.35 3.71 21.89
N PHE A 582 -12.41 2.92 21.70
CA PHE A 582 -12.69 1.78 22.59
C PHE A 582 -11.67 0.65 22.44
N PHE A 583 -11.21 0.39 21.22
CA PHE A 583 -10.45 -0.82 20.91
C PHE A 583 -8.96 -0.56 20.63
N LYS A 584 -8.57 0.69 20.34
CA LYS A 584 -7.18 1.02 20.02
C LYS A 584 -6.28 0.96 21.27
N GLY A 585 -5.05 0.49 21.07
CA GLY A 585 -4.03 0.47 22.11
C GLY A 585 -3.43 1.86 22.35
N TYR A 586 -3.19 2.22 23.60
CA TYR A 586 -2.63 3.48 24.07
C TYR A 586 -1.34 3.26 24.85
N GLY A 587 -0.30 4.00 24.48
CA GLY A 587 0.96 4.10 25.23
C GLY A 587 1.88 2.89 25.14
N LEU A 588 2.88 2.87 26.03
CA LEU A 588 3.91 1.83 26.13
C LEU A 588 3.50 0.66 27.04
N LYS A 589 2.32 0.71 27.68
CA LYS A 589 1.84 -0.35 28.59
C LYS A 589 1.59 -1.62 27.79
N TYR A 590 2.02 -2.79 28.26
CA TYR A 590 2.16 -3.98 27.41
C TYR A 590 0.93 -4.87 27.26
N PHE A 591 -0.24 -4.49 27.75
CA PHE A 591 -1.26 -5.51 27.97
C PHE A 591 -2.72 -5.10 27.81
N VAL A 592 -3.65 -5.89 28.37
CA VAL A 592 -5.11 -5.68 28.42
C VAL A 592 -5.46 -4.23 28.76
N HIS A 593 -4.66 -3.61 29.62
CA HIS A 593 -4.84 -2.24 30.10
C HIS A 593 -4.50 -1.15 29.08
N ASP A 594 -3.95 -1.54 27.92
CA ASP A 594 -3.61 -0.59 26.87
C ASP A 594 -4.84 -0.10 26.08
N ARG A 595 -6.02 -0.66 26.30
CA ARG A 595 -7.25 -0.29 25.57
C ARG A 595 -8.44 -0.23 26.50
N ILE A 596 -9.56 0.31 26.05
CA ILE A 596 -10.77 0.37 26.89
C ILE A 596 -11.51 -0.97 26.87
N ILE A 597 -11.60 -1.59 25.69
CA ILE A 597 -12.18 -2.91 25.49
C ILE A 597 -11.12 -3.78 24.79
N ASN A 598 -10.75 -4.89 25.42
CA ASN A 598 -9.91 -5.92 24.82
C ASN A 598 -10.75 -7.16 24.52
N LEU A 599 -10.75 -7.56 23.26
CA LEU A 599 -11.37 -8.79 22.78
C LEU A 599 -10.22 -9.75 22.44
N GLY A 600 -10.09 -10.84 23.20
CA GLY A 600 -9.00 -11.81 23.02
C GLY A 600 -8.97 -12.39 21.61
N GLU A 601 -10.12 -12.74 21.05
CA GLU A 601 -10.21 -13.39 19.73
C GLU A 601 -9.65 -12.54 18.57
N ILE A 602 -9.53 -11.21 18.72
CA ILE A 602 -8.97 -10.34 17.68
C ILE A 602 -7.49 -9.98 17.90
N ASN A 603 -6.84 -10.58 18.92
CA ASN A 603 -5.39 -10.50 19.14
C ASN A 603 -4.82 -9.07 19.16
N GLY A 604 -5.58 -8.16 19.77
CA GLY A 604 -5.23 -6.76 19.91
C GLY A 604 -5.37 -5.93 18.63
N ALA A 605 -5.92 -6.46 17.55
CA ALA A 605 -6.35 -5.68 16.40
C ALA A 605 -7.52 -4.75 16.77
N SER A 606 -7.75 -3.70 15.98
CA SER A 606 -8.76 -2.68 16.28
C SER A 606 -9.50 -2.15 15.05
N SER A 607 -9.40 -2.78 13.88
CA SER A 607 -10.19 -2.36 12.72
C SER A 607 -11.65 -2.84 12.85
N ILE A 608 -12.59 -2.09 12.28
CA ILE A 608 -14.03 -2.38 12.36
C ILE A 608 -14.37 -3.77 11.82
N LYS A 609 -13.66 -4.22 10.79
CA LYS A 609 -13.79 -5.57 10.22
C LYS A 609 -13.39 -6.66 11.19
N LYS A 610 -12.46 -6.40 12.11
CA LYS A 610 -12.13 -7.36 13.18
C LYS A 610 -13.19 -7.41 14.26
N ILE A 611 -13.85 -6.28 14.54
CA ILE A 611 -15.01 -6.25 15.44
C ILE A 611 -16.18 -7.01 14.83
N GLU A 612 -16.46 -6.81 13.54
CA GLU A 612 -17.44 -7.61 12.79
C GLU A 612 -17.12 -9.10 12.85
N PHE A 613 -15.87 -9.48 12.57
CA PHE A 613 -15.44 -10.86 12.65
C PHE A 613 -15.76 -11.48 14.01
N PHE A 614 -15.45 -10.77 15.11
CA PHE A 614 -15.79 -11.20 16.47
C PHE A 614 -17.30 -11.40 16.66
N VAL A 615 -18.13 -10.47 16.19
CA VAL A 615 -19.60 -10.57 16.26
C VAL A 615 -20.10 -11.81 15.51
N THR A 616 -19.59 -12.03 14.30
CA THR A 616 -20.00 -13.14 13.43
C THR A 616 -19.55 -14.49 13.97
N GLN A 617 -18.30 -14.64 14.40
CA GLN A 617 -17.78 -15.90 14.96
C GLN A 617 -18.54 -16.34 16.22
N ASN A 618 -18.90 -15.38 17.07
CA ASN A 618 -19.64 -15.67 18.31
C ASN A 618 -21.16 -15.69 18.13
N ASN A 619 -21.66 -15.58 16.89
CA ASN A 619 -23.09 -15.53 16.56
C ASN A 619 -23.86 -14.47 17.38
N LEU A 620 -23.23 -13.31 17.64
CA LEU A 620 -23.79 -12.27 18.48
C LEU A 620 -24.83 -11.40 17.76
N GLY A 621 -24.84 -11.39 16.42
CA GLY A 621 -25.74 -10.54 15.62
C GLY A 621 -27.23 -10.71 15.95
N LYS A 622 -27.66 -11.88 16.43
CA LYS A 622 -29.04 -12.12 16.89
C LYS A 622 -29.44 -11.34 18.15
N PHE A 623 -28.47 -10.80 18.88
CA PHE A 623 -28.65 -9.99 20.07
C PHE A 623 -28.43 -8.50 19.81
N LEU A 624 -27.90 -8.15 18.64
CA LEU A 624 -27.64 -6.77 18.25
C LEU A 624 -28.82 -6.23 17.45
N LYS A 625 -29.14 -4.95 17.64
CA LYS A 625 -30.25 -4.31 16.94
C LYS A 625 -29.92 -4.09 15.46
N HIS A 626 -28.73 -3.58 15.20
CA HIS A 626 -28.23 -3.34 13.86
C HIS A 626 -27.26 -4.46 13.47
N ASN A 627 -27.43 -4.95 12.25
CA ASN A 627 -26.59 -5.98 11.66
C ASN A 627 -26.09 -5.50 10.31
N ILE A 628 -24.97 -6.07 9.89
CA ILE A 628 -24.40 -5.80 8.58
C ILE A 628 -24.53 -7.00 7.66
N ILE A 629 -24.31 -6.76 6.37
CA ILE A 629 -24.01 -7.84 5.44
C ILE A 629 -22.55 -8.21 5.68
N PRO A 630 -22.22 -9.47 6.03
CA PRO A 630 -20.83 -9.88 6.22
C PRO A 630 -19.98 -9.49 5.00
N TYR A 631 -18.83 -8.86 5.21
CA TYR A 631 -17.99 -8.31 4.14
C TYR A 631 -17.65 -9.34 3.05
N ALA A 632 -17.51 -10.61 3.43
CA ALA A 632 -17.25 -11.71 2.50
C ALA A 632 -18.35 -11.91 1.44
N LYS A 633 -19.58 -11.44 1.70
CA LYS A 633 -20.75 -11.53 0.81
C LYS A 633 -20.94 -10.30 -0.09
N LEU A 634 -20.14 -9.25 0.08
CA LEU A 634 -20.20 -8.05 -0.76
C LEU A 634 -19.38 -8.24 -2.05
N ASP A 635 -19.80 -7.56 -3.11
CA ASP A 635 -19.04 -7.48 -4.36
C ASP A 635 -17.79 -6.59 -4.19
N VAL A 636 -17.93 -5.49 -3.45
CA VAL A 636 -16.81 -4.64 -2.98
C VAL A 636 -16.56 -4.99 -1.52
N LYS A 637 -15.42 -5.63 -1.24
CA LYS A 637 -15.15 -6.26 0.07
C LYS A 637 -14.32 -5.40 1.02
N ASN A 638 -13.63 -4.38 0.50
CA ASN A 638 -12.74 -3.53 1.27
C ASN A 638 -12.45 -2.20 0.55
N GLY A 639 -11.91 -1.23 1.30
CA GLY A 639 -11.60 0.10 0.80
C GLY A 639 -10.55 0.11 -0.31
N ALA A 640 -9.65 -0.88 -0.37
CA ALA A 640 -8.70 -1.00 -1.49
C ALA A 640 -9.43 -1.31 -2.82
N ALA A 641 -10.46 -2.16 -2.79
CA ALA A 641 -11.30 -2.44 -3.96
C ALA A 641 -12.15 -1.23 -4.34
N ALA A 642 -12.71 -0.51 -3.36
CA ALA A 642 -13.47 0.72 -3.60
C ALA A 642 -12.59 1.81 -4.24
N LEU A 643 -11.41 2.05 -3.65
CA LEU A 643 -10.39 2.95 -4.16
C LEU A 643 -9.97 2.61 -5.59
N LEU A 644 -9.77 1.33 -5.90
CA LEU A 644 -9.40 0.87 -7.23
C LEU A 644 -10.50 1.18 -8.27
N ILE A 645 -11.76 0.87 -7.94
CA ILE A 645 -12.90 1.18 -8.81
C ILE A 645 -12.97 2.69 -9.08
N ALA A 646 -12.90 3.52 -8.03
CA ALA A 646 -12.94 4.98 -8.18
C ALA A 646 -11.75 5.50 -8.99
N THR A 647 -10.54 4.97 -8.75
CA THR A 647 -9.32 5.31 -9.50
C THR A 647 -9.48 5.00 -10.99
N THR A 648 -10.12 3.87 -11.32
CA THR A 648 -10.30 3.49 -12.73
C THR A 648 -11.36 4.28 -13.45
N ARG A 649 -12.36 4.78 -12.72
CA ARG A 649 -13.25 5.80 -13.24
C ARG A 649 -12.51 7.11 -13.49
N ALA A 650 -11.64 7.53 -12.57
CA ALA A 650 -10.84 8.74 -12.70
C ALA A 650 -9.88 8.69 -13.91
N LEU A 651 -9.31 7.51 -14.17
CA LEU A 651 -8.51 7.20 -15.36
C LEU A 651 -9.33 6.99 -16.64
N ASN A 652 -10.67 7.04 -16.54
CA ASN A 652 -11.61 6.81 -17.65
C ASN A 652 -11.46 5.43 -18.31
N VAL A 653 -10.97 4.44 -17.56
CA VAL A 653 -10.83 3.03 -17.98
C VAL A 653 -12.23 2.40 -18.02
N ILE A 654 -13.00 2.55 -16.93
CA ILE A 654 -14.40 2.12 -16.89
C ILE A 654 -15.32 3.24 -17.37
N ARG A 655 -16.19 2.91 -18.32
CA ARG A 655 -17.12 3.86 -18.96
C ARG A 655 -18.44 3.93 -18.20
N GLU A 656 -19.32 4.82 -18.67
CA GLU A 656 -20.59 5.16 -18.00
C GLU A 656 -21.45 3.96 -17.58
N ASN A 657 -21.65 3.01 -18.49
CA ASN A 657 -22.49 1.83 -18.21
C ASN A 657 -21.92 0.93 -17.10
N GLU A 658 -20.59 0.79 -17.05
CA GLU A 658 -19.93 0.01 -16.01
C GLU A 658 -19.87 0.78 -14.69
N TRP A 659 -19.55 2.08 -14.77
CA TRP A 659 -19.53 2.98 -13.63
C TRP A 659 -20.87 3.01 -12.89
N ASN A 660 -21.99 3.08 -13.61
CA ASN A 660 -23.33 3.07 -13.02
C ASN A 660 -23.63 1.77 -12.26
N LYS A 661 -23.14 0.62 -12.76
CA LYS A 661 -23.26 -0.67 -12.04
C LYS A 661 -22.38 -0.70 -10.81
N LYS A 662 -21.12 -0.31 -10.94
CA LYS A 662 -20.15 -0.28 -9.84
C LYS A 662 -20.53 0.70 -8.74
N THR A 663 -21.18 1.80 -9.09
CA THR A 663 -21.71 2.80 -8.14
C THR A 663 -22.68 2.17 -7.14
N ILE A 664 -23.52 1.21 -7.57
CA ILE A 664 -24.45 0.52 -6.68
C ILE A 664 -23.69 -0.30 -5.64
N GLU A 665 -22.65 -1.03 -6.06
CA GLU A 665 -21.85 -1.86 -5.15
C GLU A 665 -20.94 -1.03 -4.25
N LEU A 666 -20.39 0.08 -4.75
CA LEU A 666 -19.70 1.08 -3.94
C LEU A 666 -20.61 1.55 -2.82
N LYS A 667 -21.81 2.06 -3.14
CA LYS A 667 -22.81 2.54 -2.15
C LYS A 667 -23.10 1.50 -1.08
N LYS A 668 -23.37 0.26 -1.48
CA LYS A 668 -23.62 -0.85 -0.54
C LYS A 668 -22.45 -1.07 0.43
N TYR A 669 -21.22 -1.02 -0.07
CA TYR A 669 -20.03 -1.26 0.76
C TYR A 669 -19.83 -0.17 1.83
N CYS A 670 -19.82 1.12 1.45
CA CYS A 670 -19.66 2.20 2.43
C CYS A 670 -20.88 2.29 3.39
N HIS A 671 -22.09 2.01 2.91
CA HIS A 671 -23.26 1.87 3.78
C HIS A 671 -23.04 0.79 4.84
N ASN A 672 -22.45 -0.35 4.43
CA ASN A 672 -22.13 -1.45 5.32
C ASN A 672 -21.08 -1.06 6.37
N ASP A 673 -20.11 -0.20 6.04
CA ASP A 673 -19.15 0.35 7.01
C ASP A 673 -19.84 1.22 8.07
N VAL A 674 -20.77 2.09 7.67
CA VAL A 674 -21.56 2.89 8.62
C VAL A 674 -22.47 2.00 9.48
N MET A 675 -23.10 0.98 8.88
CA MET A 675 -23.88 -0.01 9.63
C MET A 675 -23.00 -0.82 10.60
N ALA A 676 -21.73 -1.06 10.27
CA ALA A 676 -20.79 -1.74 11.17
C ALA A 676 -20.45 -0.87 12.38
N MET A 677 -20.51 0.47 12.26
CA MET A 677 -20.35 1.38 13.40
C MET A 677 -21.54 1.28 14.35
N LEU A 678 -22.76 1.24 13.82
CA LEU A 678 -23.98 1.00 14.60
C LEU A 678 -23.94 -0.36 15.30
N MET A 679 -23.58 -1.42 14.58
CA MET A 679 -23.40 -2.76 15.14
C MET A 679 -22.33 -2.78 16.24
N THR A 680 -21.24 -2.02 16.07
CA THR A 680 -20.19 -1.87 17.10
C THR A 680 -20.73 -1.19 18.35
N ALA A 681 -21.53 -0.13 18.21
CA ALA A 681 -22.17 0.54 19.33
C ALA A 681 -23.15 -0.40 20.07
N ASP A 682 -23.94 -1.19 19.33
CA ASP A 682 -24.81 -2.22 19.90
C ASP A 682 -24.01 -3.31 20.62
N LEU A 683 -22.87 -3.74 20.07
CA LEU A 683 -21.99 -4.71 20.71
C LEU A 683 -21.48 -4.18 22.05
N ILE A 684 -21.04 -2.92 22.11
CA ILE A 684 -20.57 -2.31 23.37
C ILE A 684 -21.69 -2.33 24.41
N LYS A 685 -22.92 -1.94 24.03
CA LYS A 685 -24.09 -2.00 24.91
C LYS A 685 -24.40 -3.43 25.39
N TYR A 686 -24.29 -4.40 24.49
CA TYR A 686 -24.47 -5.82 24.81
C TYR A 686 -23.41 -6.33 25.80
N LEU A 687 -22.14 -6.04 25.57
CA LEU A 687 -21.05 -6.45 26.48
C LEU A 687 -21.22 -5.84 27.88
N MET A 688 -21.70 -4.60 27.97
CA MET A 688 -21.93 -3.96 29.27
C MET A 688 -23.02 -4.62 30.12
N GLN A 689 -23.85 -5.50 29.56
CA GLN A 689 -24.82 -6.30 30.33
C GLN A 689 -24.14 -7.33 31.24
N ASN A 690 -22.92 -7.77 30.90
CA ASN A 690 -22.12 -8.73 31.68
C ASN A 690 -20.81 -8.09 32.20
N LYS A 691 -20.82 -6.78 32.47
CA LYS A 691 -19.61 -6.00 32.76
C LYS A 691 -18.77 -6.51 33.94
N ASP A 692 -19.40 -7.12 34.95
CA ASP A 692 -18.70 -7.58 36.15
C ASP A 692 -17.64 -8.65 35.83
N GLU A 693 -17.96 -9.58 34.93
CA GLU A 693 -16.99 -10.60 34.45
C GLU A 693 -15.81 -9.92 33.73
N TYR A 694 -16.10 -8.97 32.86
CA TYR A 694 -15.09 -8.30 32.05
C TYR A 694 -14.22 -7.33 32.87
N PHE A 695 -14.77 -6.74 33.92
CA PHE A 695 -14.02 -5.96 34.90
C PHE A 695 -13.12 -6.85 35.76
N ASN A 696 -13.58 -8.05 36.12
CA ASN A 696 -12.74 -9.03 36.81
C ASN A 696 -11.57 -9.47 35.94
N ASN A 697 -11.80 -9.74 34.64
CA ASN A 697 -10.72 -10.04 33.70
C ASN A 697 -9.75 -8.87 33.55
N TRP A 698 -10.25 -7.63 33.46
CA TRP A 698 -9.40 -6.44 33.47
C TRP A 698 -8.44 -6.41 34.66
N ASN A 699 -8.95 -6.64 35.87
CA ASN A 699 -8.12 -6.63 37.08
C ASN A 699 -7.18 -7.84 37.19
N LYS A 700 -7.64 -9.05 36.81
CA LYS A 700 -6.85 -10.29 36.88
C LYS A 700 -5.65 -10.22 35.93
N TYR A 701 -5.87 -9.67 34.75
CA TYR A 701 -4.87 -9.54 33.70
C TYR A 701 -4.29 -8.11 33.67
N ASP A 702 -3.98 -7.54 34.84
CA ASP A 702 -3.18 -6.32 34.97
C ASP A 702 -1.69 -6.67 35.04
N CYS A 703 -0.90 -6.30 34.03
CA CYS A 703 0.52 -6.64 33.91
C CYS A 703 1.36 -5.48 33.39
#